data_AF-A0A3P3YN62-F1
#
_entry.id   AF-A0A3P3YN62-F1
#
_cell.length_a   1.000
_cell.length_b   1.000
_cell.length_c   1.000
_cell.angle_alpha   90.00
_cell.angle_beta   90.00
_cell.angle_gamma   90.00
#
_symmetry.space_group_name_H-M   'P 1'
#
loop_
_entity.id
_entity.type
_entity.pdbx_description
1 polymer ?
#
loop_
_entity_poly.entity_id
_entity_poly.type
_entity_poly.pdbx_seq_one_letter_code
_entity_poly.pdbx_strand_id
1 'polypeptide(L)'
;MLAILGVLLIHRACTLEVVGKGGTLPQTVYEDAATLYSFVRPDITITYQGVGSGAAKTAIAQGDVVFACSDSGISNAMYAATPDLQMFPTIATAVVPIYNLPQLTAPLILTRSLLPAIFMGRITMWNDPAIASANPGQTMPSQPITVVVRSDSSGTTNVFASALSSFDAGWRSAFGADDLINWNVSNLLRASGNDGVVSYVAMRPYTISYSVMYEAKVVGVSIANVVNVAGQTVAPSTASVAQAVSGTDGRFDARMMVTLIDSPASGAWPIATFTYLIFRKQFGTDCLAKKEAFNFWIWFYTSPAVASMADSYEFVMLSSQTQASVLCTMYSSVTCNSTQQVAMASRPQIMGLGVSVAKSIFSIFGYAFADSGPTRLSTSYALTYHPTTAYVDAIHQVKNETAAFAIIPEMVVKSIAMDEQQILSVPIFNMATVFGYNLASVPALTLSLDTIRGILSGAICNWNDPALAGMNPNVNLPSHGIVVVLPADPADPSTRNLASILFQGDASRPMTPCSASYQSSPERIQSTILVNPFTIGYFEFAQSTSVPLATVAFDDGVRVAPSAGALANCTAYGRDSPTCYRLQFPLVLVAKTDFLSGRSCDVGTRTVTTLSWLLDSSVSLAPIKEYGLVYTPTASTVSSLSLISCDGVSILHPAMQVVKQVLTISSAATRTVIIVCSIGIAIALAIIAFNVRYRSLTYIQMSSPNFNVVIAIGAILGYVAAMVMAFDTSDPLTFASHCNAQIILFCIGFTLCYGGLIVKTYRVYRIFCQENVQVVKITDFQLFVHLGWLLAVDTIVLGMWMGAEPMRMALENSPPYPDPDAPSSRLIQPQTPYCHCPHKYIFTYLLAGYKACLLMAGAFLSFRSSSVHIQALNDSKQIALAIYTSVLLTVIATPLIGFINAQPAVTMVATAFAIFFALTSTLAILFTPKVVAVLQGSHVEKTMTSAIKTKPGTESTALEKYSPESRQPQSLQMSSN
;
A
#
# COMPACT_ATOMS: atom_id res chain seq x y z
N MET A 1 -37.00 -19.40 12.89
CA MET A 1 -37.66 -18.10 13.15
C MET A 1 -37.31 -17.53 14.54
N LEU A 2 -37.38 -18.32 15.62
CA LEU A 2 -36.87 -17.90 16.95
C LEU A 2 -35.34 -17.69 17.04
N ALA A 3 -34.56 -18.30 16.15
CA ALA A 3 -33.12 -18.06 16.02
C ALA A 3 -32.76 -16.69 15.39
N ILE A 4 -33.74 -15.98 14.81
CA ILE A 4 -33.53 -14.65 14.19
C ILE A 4 -33.81 -13.53 15.21
N LEU A 5 -34.65 -13.77 16.23
CA LEU A 5 -34.94 -12.77 17.27
C LEU A 5 -33.82 -12.61 18.32
N GLY A 6 -33.01 -13.64 18.57
CA GLY A 6 -31.89 -13.56 19.52
C GLY A 6 -30.74 -12.65 19.06
N VAL A 7 -30.72 -12.27 17.78
CA VAL A 7 -29.73 -11.36 17.18
C VAL A 7 -30.07 -9.88 17.48
N LEU A 8 -31.29 -9.57 17.94
CA LEU A 8 -31.78 -8.18 18.09
C LEU A 8 -31.55 -7.56 19.49
N LEU A 9 -30.98 -8.29 20.45
CA LEU A 9 -30.66 -7.75 21.79
C LEU A 9 -29.14 -7.68 22.02
N ILE A 10 -28.42 -7.09 21.06
CA ILE A 10 -27.04 -6.65 21.26
C ILE A 10 -27.13 -5.23 21.83
N HIS A 11 -26.57 -4.99 23.02
CA HIS A 11 -26.20 -3.64 23.43
C HIS A 11 -25.33 -3.07 22.31
N ARG A 12 -25.89 -2.21 21.47
CA ARG A 12 -25.12 -1.42 20.50
C ARG A 12 -24.19 -0.55 21.35
N ALA A 13 -22.93 -0.94 21.49
CA ALA A 13 -21.89 0.06 21.58
C ALA A 13 -22.13 0.97 20.39
N CYS A 14 -22.41 2.26 20.65
CA CYS A 14 -22.72 3.23 19.61
C CYS A 14 -21.44 3.42 18.79
N THR A 15 -21.26 2.55 17.79
CA THR A 15 -20.16 2.59 16.83
C THR A 15 -20.63 3.54 15.74
N LEU A 16 -19.88 4.62 15.51
CA LEU A 16 -20.24 5.57 14.46
C LEU A 16 -19.95 4.90 13.12
N GLU A 17 -20.99 4.72 12.31
CA GLU A 17 -20.85 4.17 10.96
C GLU A 17 -20.68 5.31 9.95
N VAL A 18 -19.60 5.22 9.16
CA VAL A 18 -19.29 6.14 8.08
C VAL A 18 -19.40 5.37 6.76
N VAL A 19 -20.43 5.68 5.98
CA VAL A 19 -20.68 5.01 4.71
C VAL A 19 -20.16 5.86 3.55
N GLY A 20 -19.37 5.22 2.68
CA GLY A 20 -18.98 5.74 1.38
C GLY A 20 -19.38 4.82 0.24
N LYS A 21 -19.60 5.39 -0.94
CA LYS A 21 -19.96 4.67 -2.18
C LYS A 21 -18.97 5.01 -3.29
N GLY A 22 -18.66 4.09 -4.19
CA GLY A 22 -17.77 4.45 -5.28
C GLY A 22 -17.69 3.48 -6.44
N GLY A 23 -16.73 3.75 -7.33
CA GLY A 23 -16.34 2.87 -8.41
C GLY A 23 -15.91 1.49 -7.91
N THR A 24 -16.15 0.47 -8.73
CA THR A 24 -15.67 -0.89 -8.45
C THR A 24 -14.17 -1.04 -8.68
N LEU A 25 -13.53 -0.09 -9.38
CA LEU A 25 -12.11 -0.13 -9.72
C LEU A 25 -11.19 -0.22 -8.49
N PRO A 26 -11.31 0.63 -7.45
CA PRO A 26 -10.47 0.54 -6.26
C PRO A 26 -11.11 -0.25 -5.11
N GLN A 27 -12.20 -0.99 -5.38
CA GLN A 27 -13.09 -1.51 -4.34
C GLN A 27 -12.35 -2.38 -3.32
N THR A 28 -11.52 -3.31 -3.78
CA THR A 28 -10.75 -4.22 -2.91
C THR A 28 -9.81 -3.45 -1.98
N VAL A 29 -9.08 -2.46 -2.50
CA VAL A 29 -8.16 -1.63 -1.72
C VAL A 29 -8.92 -0.83 -0.66
N TYR A 30 -10.07 -0.25 -1.00
CA TYR A 30 -10.82 0.58 -0.05
C TYR A 30 -11.56 -0.22 1.01
N GLU A 31 -12.13 -1.38 0.67
CA GLU A 31 -12.78 -2.26 1.64
C GLU A 31 -11.80 -2.83 2.66
N ASP A 32 -10.60 -3.24 2.20
CA ASP A 32 -9.56 -3.72 3.12
C ASP A 32 -8.93 -2.59 3.92
N ALA A 33 -8.74 -1.40 3.34
CA ALA A 33 -8.31 -0.22 4.10
C ALA A 33 -9.33 0.15 5.19
N ALA A 34 -10.63 0.13 4.86
CA ALA A 34 -11.71 0.39 5.80
C ALA A 34 -11.73 -0.64 6.94
N THR A 35 -11.53 -1.92 6.61
CA THR A 35 -11.39 -2.99 7.60
C THR A 35 -10.16 -2.78 8.47
N LEU A 36 -9.02 -2.44 7.88
CA LEU A 36 -7.77 -2.17 8.60
C LEU A 36 -7.92 -0.96 9.54
N TYR A 37 -8.68 0.06 9.14
CA TYR A 37 -8.95 1.23 9.97
C TYR A 37 -9.75 0.90 11.23
N SER A 38 -10.55 -0.18 11.25
CA SER A 38 -11.23 -0.62 12.48
C SER A 38 -10.26 -1.06 13.59
N PHE A 39 -9.02 -1.41 13.23
CA PHE A 39 -7.95 -1.69 14.20
C PHE A 39 -7.24 -0.42 14.69
N VAL A 40 -7.37 0.68 13.94
CA VAL A 40 -6.88 2.02 14.28
C VAL A 40 -7.88 2.74 15.18
N ARG A 41 -9.17 2.67 14.81
CA ARG A 41 -10.30 3.26 15.51
C ARG A 41 -11.41 2.22 15.73
N PRO A 42 -11.34 1.43 16.82
CA PRO A 42 -12.33 0.38 17.12
C PRO A 42 -13.76 0.90 17.36
N ASP A 43 -13.90 2.20 17.63
CA ASP A 43 -15.15 2.93 17.83
C ASP A 43 -15.82 3.39 16.52
N ILE A 44 -15.12 3.27 15.39
CA ILE A 44 -15.56 3.72 14.07
C ILE A 44 -15.64 2.55 13.10
N THR A 45 -16.74 2.45 12.35
CA THR A 45 -16.86 1.53 11.22
C THR A 45 -16.88 2.33 9.93
N ILE A 46 -15.88 2.12 9.08
CA ILE A 46 -15.91 2.63 7.70
C ILE A 46 -16.51 1.54 6.81
N THR A 47 -17.52 1.88 6.01
CA THR A 47 -18.15 0.97 5.05
C THR A 47 -17.98 1.55 3.65
N TYR A 48 -17.32 0.82 2.74
CA TYR A 48 -17.27 1.17 1.32
C TYR A 48 -18.23 0.29 0.52
N GLN A 49 -18.92 0.86 -0.46
CA GLN A 49 -19.86 0.16 -1.34
C GLN A 49 -19.52 0.40 -2.81
N GLY A 50 -19.06 -0.65 -3.51
CA GLY A 50 -18.79 -0.62 -4.94
C GLY A 50 -20.08 -0.62 -5.77
N VAL A 51 -20.59 0.57 -6.09
CA VAL A 51 -21.85 0.76 -6.85
C VAL A 51 -21.64 1.32 -8.26
N GLY A 52 -20.40 1.63 -8.62
CA GLY A 52 -20.06 2.34 -9.85
C GLY A 52 -19.96 3.85 -9.65
N SER A 53 -19.05 4.47 -10.40
CA SER A 53 -18.65 5.88 -10.25
C SER A 53 -19.81 6.87 -10.49
N GLY A 54 -20.71 6.58 -11.44
CA GLY A 54 -21.88 7.43 -11.70
C GLY A 54 -22.90 7.43 -10.55
N ALA A 55 -23.22 6.24 -10.02
CA ALA A 55 -24.14 6.10 -8.88
C ALA A 55 -23.56 6.76 -7.62
N ALA A 56 -22.26 6.61 -7.39
CA ALA A 56 -21.55 7.23 -6.27
C ALA A 56 -21.53 8.76 -6.35
N LYS A 57 -21.24 9.34 -7.53
CA LYS A 57 -21.31 10.80 -7.79
C LYS A 57 -22.71 11.35 -7.49
N THR A 58 -23.74 10.61 -7.85
CA THR A 58 -25.14 10.98 -7.58
C THR A 58 -25.44 10.95 -6.07
N ALA A 59 -25.03 9.86 -5.39
CA ALA A 59 -25.27 9.68 -3.96
C ALA A 59 -24.60 10.78 -3.11
N ILE A 60 -23.35 11.16 -3.41
CA ILE A 60 -22.68 12.24 -2.65
C ILE A 60 -23.26 13.63 -2.94
N ALA A 61 -23.71 13.89 -4.17
CA ALA A 61 -24.38 15.14 -4.52
C ALA A 61 -25.72 15.29 -3.79
N GLN A 62 -26.46 14.17 -3.63
CA GLN A 62 -27.72 14.10 -2.88
C GLN A 62 -27.52 14.11 -1.36
N GLY A 63 -26.31 13.82 -0.88
CA GLY A 63 -25.99 13.75 0.56
C GLY A 63 -26.31 12.41 1.21
N ASP A 64 -26.50 11.35 0.42
CA ASP A 64 -26.83 9.99 0.90
C ASP A 64 -25.64 9.27 1.58
N VAL A 65 -24.42 9.75 1.32
CA VAL A 65 -23.17 9.17 1.83
C VAL A 65 -22.23 10.26 2.30
N VAL A 66 -21.31 9.88 3.18
CA VAL A 66 -20.35 10.81 3.81
C VAL A 66 -19.23 11.17 2.84
N PHE A 67 -18.78 10.20 2.07
CA PHE A 67 -17.81 10.36 0.99
C PHE A 67 -18.21 9.50 -0.21
N ALA A 68 -17.68 9.84 -1.38
CA ALA A 68 -17.77 8.96 -2.53
C ALA A 68 -16.41 8.77 -3.20
N CYS A 69 -16.29 7.81 -4.09
CA CYS A 69 -15.11 7.65 -4.93
C CYS A 69 -15.50 7.46 -6.40
N SER A 70 -14.70 8.00 -7.30
CA SER A 70 -14.95 7.96 -8.73
C SER A 70 -13.65 7.90 -9.51
N ASP A 71 -13.65 7.10 -10.58
CA ASP A 71 -12.51 7.00 -11.51
C ASP A 71 -12.63 8.02 -12.65
N SER A 72 -13.76 8.72 -12.72
CA SER A 72 -14.05 9.77 -13.69
C SER A 72 -14.41 11.10 -13.02
N GLY A 73 -14.23 12.19 -13.75
CA GLY A 73 -14.51 13.54 -13.26
C GLY A 73 -16.00 13.79 -12.98
N ILE A 74 -16.26 14.78 -12.12
CA ILE A 74 -17.59 15.33 -11.89
C ILE A 74 -17.94 16.30 -13.05
N SER A 75 -19.16 16.20 -13.58
CA SER A 75 -19.60 17.04 -14.70
C SER A 75 -19.77 18.50 -14.27
N ASN A 76 -19.62 19.44 -15.22
CA ASN A 76 -19.83 20.87 -14.95
C ASN A 76 -21.24 21.17 -14.42
N ALA A 77 -22.26 20.46 -14.91
CA ALA A 77 -23.63 20.61 -14.43
C ALA A 77 -23.77 20.18 -12.95
N MET A 78 -23.12 19.08 -12.55
CA MET A 78 -23.14 18.63 -11.16
C MET A 78 -22.36 19.57 -10.23
N TYR A 79 -21.21 20.09 -10.67
CA TYR A 79 -20.50 21.14 -9.92
C TYR A 79 -21.32 22.42 -9.77
N ALA A 80 -22.06 22.82 -10.81
CA ALA A 80 -22.94 23.99 -10.72
C ALA A 80 -24.09 23.77 -9.72
N ALA A 81 -24.64 22.55 -9.66
CA ALA A 81 -25.68 22.19 -8.71
C ALA A 81 -25.15 21.96 -7.28
N THR A 82 -23.89 21.56 -7.13
CA THR A 82 -23.26 21.23 -5.83
C THR A 82 -21.80 21.74 -5.79
N PRO A 83 -21.60 23.06 -5.61
CA PRO A 83 -20.30 23.71 -5.81
C PRO A 83 -19.25 23.43 -4.73
N ASP A 84 -19.67 22.82 -3.61
CA ASP A 84 -18.78 22.42 -2.53
C ASP A 84 -18.20 21.01 -2.71
N LEU A 85 -18.57 20.28 -3.76
CA LEU A 85 -17.88 19.04 -4.12
C LEU A 85 -16.41 19.33 -4.48
N GLN A 86 -15.53 18.45 -4.04
CA GLN A 86 -14.10 18.48 -4.34
C GLN A 86 -13.63 17.05 -4.59
N MET A 87 -12.74 16.89 -5.57
CA MET A 87 -12.08 15.62 -5.84
C MET A 87 -10.66 15.64 -5.27
N PHE A 88 -10.14 14.47 -4.92
CA PHE A 88 -8.76 14.26 -4.48
C PHE A 88 -8.26 12.92 -5.04
N PRO A 89 -7.14 12.88 -5.80
CA PRO A 89 -6.59 11.62 -6.28
C PRO A 89 -6.11 10.79 -5.10
N THR A 90 -6.26 9.46 -5.18
CA THR A 90 -6.02 8.52 -4.06
C THR A 90 -4.92 7.52 -4.39
N ILE A 91 -5.17 6.63 -5.34
CA ILE A 91 -4.25 5.62 -5.87
C ILE A 91 -4.39 5.56 -7.38
N ALA A 92 -3.33 5.10 -8.06
CA ALA A 92 -3.31 4.92 -9.51
C ALA A 92 -3.27 3.44 -9.90
N THR A 93 -3.83 3.10 -11.05
CA THR A 93 -3.74 1.75 -11.63
C THR A 93 -3.82 1.78 -13.15
N ALA A 94 -3.65 0.61 -13.76
CA ALA A 94 -3.83 0.37 -15.18
C ALA A 94 -5.23 -0.19 -15.46
N VAL A 95 -5.96 0.46 -16.36
CA VAL A 95 -7.05 -0.20 -17.09
C VAL A 95 -6.41 -0.91 -18.28
N VAL A 96 -6.71 -2.20 -18.42
CA VAL A 96 -6.01 -3.10 -19.34
C VAL A 96 -6.99 -3.74 -20.34
N PRO A 97 -6.62 -3.84 -21.62
CA PRO A 97 -7.36 -4.68 -22.57
C PRO A 97 -7.13 -6.15 -22.21
N ILE A 98 -8.21 -6.86 -21.93
CA ILE A 98 -8.22 -8.29 -21.65
C ILE A 98 -8.77 -9.06 -22.84
N TYR A 99 -8.28 -10.27 -23.08
CA TYR A 99 -8.72 -11.08 -24.21
C TYR A 99 -8.67 -12.57 -23.90
N ASN A 100 -9.35 -13.36 -24.72
CA ASN A 100 -9.30 -14.82 -24.67
C ASN A 100 -8.94 -15.38 -26.04
N LEU A 101 -7.67 -15.65 -26.25
CA LEU A 101 -7.14 -16.31 -27.45
C LEU A 101 -6.30 -17.51 -27.01
N PRO A 102 -6.92 -18.68 -26.80
CA PRO A 102 -6.23 -19.84 -26.21
C PRO A 102 -5.02 -20.33 -27.01
N GLN A 103 -4.93 -19.94 -28.29
CA GLN A 103 -3.86 -20.34 -29.21
C GLN A 103 -2.60 -19.48 -29.08
N LEU A 104 -2.67 -18.29 -28.47
CA LEU A 104 -1.51 -17.41 -28.35
C LEU A 104 -0.59 -17.87 -27.22
N THR A 105 0.70 -17.92 -27.50
CA THR A 105 1.75 -18.30 -26.55
C THR A 105 2.52 -17.10 -26.00
N ALA A 106 2.30 -15.91 -26.57
CA ALA A 106 2.84 -14.65 -26.10
C ALA A 106 1.71 -13.62 -25.93
N PRO A 107 1.91 -12.56 -25.14
CA PRO A 107 0.94 -11.49 -25.00
C PRO A 107 0.61 -10.84 -26.36
N LEU A 108 -0.67 -10.59 -26.60
CA LEU A 108 -1.16 -9.84 -27.74
C LEU A 108 -0.65 -8.40 -27.63
N ILE A 109 -0.11 -7.86 -28.72
CA ILE A 109 0.30 -6.46 -28.85
C ILE A 109 -0.79 -5.72 -29.60
N LEU A 110 -1.33 -4.67 -28.99
CA LEU A 110 -2.29 -3.76 -29.60
C LEU A 110 -1.70 -2.36 -29.71
N THR A 111 -1.81 -1.75 -30.89
CA THR A 111 -1.45 -0.35 -31.07
C THR A 111 -2.59 0.56 -30.62
N ARG A 112 -2.28 1.84 -30.38
CA ARG A 112 -3.31 2.86 -30.09
C ARG A 112 -4.40 2.94 -31.16
N SER A 113 -4.10 2.64 -32.43
CA SER A 113 -5.09 2.65 -33.51
C SER A 113 -5.91 1.36 -33.60
N LEU A 114 -5.37 0.21 -33.19
CA LEU A 114 -6.08 -1.08 -33.22
C LEU A 114 -7.22 -1.13 -32.21
N LEU A 115 -7.01 -0.64 -31.00
CA LEU A 115 -8.02 -0.64 -29.93
C LEU A 115 -9.34 0.03 -30.34
N PRO A 116 -9.38 1.31 -30.76
CA PRO A 116 -10.63 1.95 -31.17
C PRO A 116 -11.20 1.28 -32.44
N ALA A 117 -10.37 0.80 -33.37
CA ALA A 117 -10.85 0.09 -34.56
C ALA A 117 -11.59 -1.22 -34.23
N ILE A 118 -11.10 -1.99 -33.25
CA ILE A 118 -11.76 -3.21 -32.75
C ILE A 118 -13.08 -2.85 -32.06
N PHE A 119 -13.06 -1.90 -31.11
CA PHE A 119 -14.24 -1.56 -30.32
C PHE A 119 -15.33 -0.82 -31.13
N MET A 120 -14.99 -0.20 -32.27
CA MET A 120 -15.97 0.33 -33.23
C MET A 120 -16.48 -0.71 -34.23
N GLY A 121 -15.95 -1.93 -34.23
CA GLY A 121 -16.27 -2.96 -35.22
C GLY A 121 -15.75 -2.67 -36.63
N ARG A 122 -14.72 -1.81 -36.78
CA ARG A 122 -13.99 -1.64 -38.04
C ARG A 122 -13.07 -2.83 -38.32
N ILE A 123 -12.53 -3.43 -37.27
CA ILE A 123 -11.81 -4.71 -37.30
C ILE A 123 -12.69 -5.75 -36.61
N THR A 124 -13.08 -6.79 -37.33
CA THR A 124 -14.06 -7.79 -36.87
C THR A 124 -13.50 -9.21 -36.77
N MET A 125 -12.26 -9.43 -37.21
CA MET A 125 -11.60 -10.74 -37.25
C MET A 125 -10.21 -10.67 -36.60
N TRP A 126 -9.84 -11.71 -35.84
CA TRP A 126 -8.55 -11.76 -35.13
C TRP A 126 -7.33 -11.85 -36.07
N ASN A 127 -7.49 -12.43 -37.26
CA ASN A 127 -6.45 -12.52 -38.28
C ASN A 127 -6.40 -11.31 -39.24
N ASP A 128 -7.02 -10.19 -38.86
CA ASP A 128 -6.92 -8.95 -39.63
C ASP A 128 -5.44 -8.57 -39.87
N PRO A 129 -5.04 -8.16 -41.10
CA PRO A 129 -3.66 -7.82 -41.41
C PRO A 129 -3.04 -6.78 -40.48
N ALA A 130 -3.83 -5.83 -39.96
CA ALA A 130 -3.34 -4.82 -39.03
C ALA A 130 -2.98 -5.44 -37.67
N ILE A 131 -3.79 -6.37 -37.15
CA ILE A 131 -3.49 -7.11 -35.91
C ILE A 131 -2.27 -8.02 -36.13
N ALA A 132 -2.21 -8.73 -37.26
CA ALA A 132 -1.09 -9.62 -37.59
C ALA A 132 0.23 -8.85 -37.70
N SER A 133 0.23 -7.66 -38.34
CA SER A 133 1.43 -6.83 -38.49
C SER A 133 2.00 -6.32 -37.16
N ALA A 134 1.14 -6.07 -36.17
CA ALA A 134 1.57 -5.66 -34.84
C ALA A 134 2.15 -6.81 -34.00
N ASN A 135 1.98 -8.06 -34.45
CA ASN A 135 2.33 -9.27 -33.70
C ASN A 135 3.16 -10.23 -34.57
N PRO A 136 4.36 -9.80 -35.03
CA PRO A 136 5.19 -10.64 -35.88
C PRO A 136 5.58 -11.94 -35.18
N GLY A 137 5.52 -13.05 -35.91
CA GLY A 137 5.87 -14.39 -35.38
C GLY A 137 4.75 -15.10 -34.61
N GLN A 138 3.57 -14.48 -34.43
CA GLN A 138 2.40 -15.12 -33.84
C GLN A 138 1.36 -15.47 -34.90
N THR A 139 0.80 -16.69 -34.86
CA THR A 139 -0.28 -17.10 -35.78
C THR A 139 -1.63 -16.64 -35.23
N MET A 140 -2.24 -15.66 -35.89
CA MET A 140 -3.55 -15.14 -35.50
C MET A 140 -4.70 -16.06 -35.96
N PRO A 141 -5.68 -16.37 -35.10
CA PRO A 141 -6.78 -17.26 -35.46
C PRO A 141 -7.77 -16.58 -36.42
N SER A 142 -8.26 -17.33 -37.40
CA SER A 142 -9.33 -16.88 -38.31
C SER A 142 -10.71 -16.97 -37.64
N GLN A 143 -10.91 -16.21 -36.57
CA GLN A 143 -12.11 -16.22 -35.74
C GLN A 143 -12.66 -14.80 -35.58
N PRO A 144 -13.99 -14.62 -35.46
CA PRO A 144 -14.59 -13.32 -35.25
C PRO A 144 -14.23 -12.76 -33.86
N ILE A 145 -14.10 -11.44 -33.77
CA ILE A 145 -13.88 -10.73 -32.51
C ILE A 145 -15.22 -10.40 -31.88
N THR A 146 -15.47 -10.87 -30.66
CA THR A 146 -16.62 -10.45 -29.86
C THR A 146 -16.18 -9.50 -28.75
N VAL A 147 -16.76 -8.31 -28.72
CA VAL A 147 -16.44 -7.29 -27.70
C VAL A 147 -17.37 -7.47 -26.50
N VAL A 148 -16.81 -7.49 -25.29
CA VAL A 148 -17.59 -7.43 -24.05
C VAL A 148 -17.41 -6.04 -23.44
N VAL A 149 -18.47 -5.42 -22.95
CA VAL A 149 -18.42 -4.10 -22.29
C VAL A 149 -19.21 -4.10 -20.99
N ARG A 150 -19.01 -3.06 -20.19
CA ARG A 150 -19.80 -2.86 -18.97
C ARG A 150 -21.26 -2.54 -19.29
N SER A 151 -22.19 -3.14 -18.55
CA SER A 151 -23.63 -2.81 -18.61
C SER A 151 -24.01 -1.63 -17.72
N ASP A 152 -23.23 -1.38 -16.67
CA ASP A 152 -23.44 -0.37 -15.64
C ASP A 152 -22.62 0.91 -15.88
N SER A 153 -23.03 2.01 -15.22
CA SER A 153 -22.32 3.29 -15.28
C SER A 153 -20.99 3.20 -14.53
N SER A 154 -19.89 3.20 -15.28
CA SER A 154 -18.58 2.76 -14.80
C SER A 154 -17.48 3.77 -15.09
N GLY A 155 -16.70 4.13 -14.06
CA GLY A 155 -15.49 4.92 -14.24
C GLY A 155 -14.45 4.21 -15.10
N THR A 156 -14.30 2.87 -14.98
CA THR A 156 -13.44 2.08 -15.88
C THR A 156 -13.81 2.25 -17.37
N THR A 157 -15.10 2.27 -17.70
CA THR A 157 -15.58 2.56 -19.06
C THR A 157 -15.19 3.96 -19.50
N ASN A 158 -15.34 4.95 -18.63
CA ASN A 158 -14.95 6.32 -18.92
C ASN A 158 -13.45 6.45 -19.20
N VAL A 159 -12.61 5.86 -18.35
CA VAL A 159 -11.14 5.84 -18.50
C VAL A 159 -10.75 5.18 -19.82
N PHE A 160 -11.32 4.01 -20.12
CA PHE A 160 -11.04 3.30 -21.36
C PHE A 160 -11.51 4.11 -22.59
N ALA A 161 -12.74 4.63 -22.59
CA ALA A 161 -13.29 5.45 -23.67
C ALA A 161 -12.56 6.79 -23.83
N SER A 162 -12.04 7.37 -22.75
CA SER A 162 -11.17 8.56 -22.77
C SER A 162 -9.85 8.26 -23.46
N ALA A 163 -9.24 7.10 -23.19
CA ALA A 163 -8.06 6.64 -23.90
C ALA A 163 -8.35 6.41 -25.38
N LEU A 164 -9.43 5.71 -25.73
CA LEU A 164 -9.82 5.52 -27.13
C LEU A 164 -10.11 6.84 -27.85
N SER A 165 -10.73 7.79 -27.16
CA SER A 165 -10.92 9.15 -27.67
C SER A 165 -9.57 9.82 -27.93
N SER A 166 -8.60 9.70 -27.03
CA SER A 166 -7.25 10.24 -27.24
C SER A 166 -6.54 9.63 -28.44
N PHE A 167 -6.80 8.34 -28.73
CA PHE A 167 -6.15 7.59 -29.80
C PHE A 167 -6.76 7.82 -31.19
N ASP A 168 -8.08 8.02 -31.29
CA ASP A 168 -8.79 8.12 -32.58
C ASP A 168 -9.84 9.23 -32.58
N ALA A 169 -9.75 10.13 -33.57
CA ALA A 169 -10.71 11.22 -33.75
C ALA A 169 -12.12 10.73 -34.13
N GLY A 170 -12.22 9.63 -34.88
CA GLY A 170 -13.49 9.02 -35.24
C GLY A 170 -14.22 8.43 -34.02
N TRP A 171 -13.50 7.75 -33.13
CA TRP A 171 -14.02 7.32 -31.83
C TRP A 171 -14.54 8.51 -31.03
N ARG A 172 -13.70 9.55 -30.87
CA ARG A 172 -14.07 10.75 -30.11
C ARG A 172 -15.38 11.36 -30.62
N SER A 173 -15.59 11.39 -31.94
CA SER A 173 -16.82 11.91 -32.54
C SER A 173 -18.03 10.97 -32.39
N ALA A 174 -17.83 9.65 -32.45
CA ALA A 174 -18.92 8.68 -32.46
C ALA A 174 -19.39 8.28 -31.05
N PHE A 175 -18.45 8.13 -30.11
CA PHE A 175 -18.70 7.61 -28.77
C PHE A 175 -18.24 8.57 -27.67
N GLY A 176 -17.16 9.33 -27.91
CA GLY A 176 -16.58 10.22 -26.89
C GLY A 176 -16.10 9.44 -25.65
N ALA A 177 -16.28 10.05 -24.48
CA ALA A 177 -15.95 9.47 -23.19
C ALA A 177 -17.05 9.77 -22.17
N ASP A 178 -17.61 8.72 -21.58
CA ASP A 178 -18.65 8.79 -20.56
C ASP A 178 -18.59 7.55 -19.67
N ASP A 179 -19.17 7.62 -18.47
CA ASP A 179 -19.36 6.47 -17.60
C ASP A 179 -20.31 5.44 -18.23
N LEU A 180 -21.18 5.88 -19.13
CA LEU A 180 -22.09 5.02 -19.89
C LEU A 180 -22.07 5.36 -21.39
N ILE A 181 -21.35 4.57 -22.17
CA ILE A 181 -21.28 4.73 -23.63
C ILE A 181 -22.51 4.10 -24.31
N ASN A 182 -23.08 4.83 -25.27
CA ASN A 182 -24.12 4.30 -26.16
C ASN A 182 -23.49 3.45 -27.28
N TRP A 183 -23.22 2.18 -27.00
CA TRP A 183 -22.60 1.26 -27.94
C TRP A 183 -23.53 0.91 -29.12
N ASN A 184 -23.28 1.49 -30.28
CA ASN A 184 -23.97 1.20 -31.54
C ASN A 184 -23.14 0.26 -32.44
N VAL A 185 -22.82 -0.93 -31.91
CA VAL A 185 -22.06 -1.98 -32.61
C VAL A 185 -22.76 -3.34 -32.42
N SER A 186 -22.74 -4.18 -33.44
CA SER A 186 -23.55 -5.41 -33.49
C SER A 186 -22.93 -6.64 -32.81
N ASN A 187 -21.60 -6.71 -32.69
CA ASN A 187 -20.89 -7.86 -32.11
C ASN A 187 -20.46 -7.59 -30.66
N LEU A 188 -21.43 -7.25 -29.81
CA LEU A 188 -21.22 -6.77 -28.45
C LEU A 188 -22.03 -7.52 -27.40
N LEU A 189 -21.37 -7.89 -26.31
CA LEU A 189 -21.95 -8.48 -25.12
C LEU A 189 -21.77 -7.53 -23.93
N ARG A 190 -22.61 -7.68 -22.91
CA ARG A 190 -22.61 -6.81 -21.73
C ARG A 190 -22.54 -7.61 -20.45
N ALA A 191 -21.76 -7.14 -19.50
CA ALA A 191 -21.68 -7.70 -18.15
C ALA A 191 -21.55 -6.56 -17.12
N SER A 192 -22.00 -6.79 -15.90
CA SER A 192 -21.96 -5.79 -14.82
C SER A 192 -20.67 -5.93 -14.01
N GLY A 193 -20.07 -4.80 -13.62
CA GLY A 193 -18.86 -4.79 -12.77
C GLY A 193 -17.58 -5.24 -13.51
N ASN A 194 -16.42 -5.04 -12.88
CA ASN A 194 -15.15 -5.57 -13.39
C ASN A 194 -15.16 -7.11 -13.41
N ASP A 195 -15.58 -7.73 -12.30
CA ASP A 195 -15.62 -9.20 -12.14
C ASP A 195 -16.49 -9.88 -13.19
N GLY A 196 -17.66 -9.30 -13.48
CA GLY A 196 -18.57 -9.83 -14.47
C GLY A 196 -17.95 -9.82 -15.86
N VAL A 197 -17.28 -8.72 -16.24
CA VAL A 197 -16.60 -8.60 -17.53
C VAL A 197 -15.41 -9.57 -17.64
N VAL A 198 -14.55 -9.62 -16.63
CA VAL A 198 -13.37 -10.52 -16.60
C VAL A 198 -13.79 -11.98 -16.69
N SER A 199 -14.78 -12.38 -15.89
CA SER A 199 -15.32 -13.75 -15.89
C SER A 199 -15.91 -14.11 -17.25
N TYR A 200 -16.61 -13.17 -17.89
CA TYR A 200 -17.21 -13.39 -19.21
C TYR A 200 -16.15 -13.66 -20.28
N VAL A 201 -15.06 -12.87 -20.28
CA VAL A 201 -13.94 -13.04 -21.22
C VAL A 201 -13.21 -14.35 -20.95
N ALA A 202 -12.91 -14.67 -19.69
CA ALA A 202 -12.22 -15.90 -19.31
C ALA A 202 -12.96 -17.17 -19.79
N MET A 203 -14.29 -17.19 -19.75
CA MET A 203 -15.10 -18.34 -20.15
C MET A 203 -15.35 -18.48 -21.65
N ARG A 204 -15.10 -17.44 -22.46
CA ARG A 204 -15.49 -17.41 -23.88
C ARG A 204 -14.31 -17.10 -24.80
N PRO A 205 -13.82 -18.09 -25.57
CA PRO A 205 -12.81 -17.86 -26.58
C PRO A 205 -13.20 -16.76 -27.58
N TYR A 206 -12.19 -16.10 -28.11
CA TYR A 206 -12.27 -15.06 -29.14
C TYR A 206 -12.96 -13.76 -28.69
N THR A 207 -13.00 -13.52 -27.39
CA THR A 207 -13.54 -12.29 -26.80
C THR A 207 -12.44 -11.29 -26.43
N ILE A 208 -12.78 -10.00 -26.45
CA ILE A 208 -11.94 -8.90 -25.96
C ILE A 208 -12.77 -7.94 -25.11
N SER A 209 -12.16 -7.37 -24.08
CA SER A 209 -12.77 -6.36 -23.22
C SER A 209 -11.71 -5.48 -22.55
N TYR A 210 -12.11 -4.72 -21.54
CA TYR A 210 -11.26 -3.93 -20.67
C TYR A 210 -11.62 -4.19 -19.20
N SER A 211 -10.62 -4.26 -18.34
CA SER A 211 -10.81 -4.35 -16.88
C SER A 211 -9.62 -3.70 -16.16
N VAL A 212 -9.61 -3.76 -14.84
CA VAL A 212 -8.49 -3.32 -14.01
C VAL A 212 -7.46 -4.44 -13.92
N MET A 213 -6.18 -4.07 -13.88
CA MET A 213 -5.05 -5.01 -13.96
C MET A 213 -5.11 -6.14 -12.91
N TYR A 214 -5.45 -5.81 -11.67
CA TYR A 214 -5.50 -6.77 -10.58
C TYR A 214 -6.55 -7.86 -10.81
N GLU A 215 -7.80 -7.49 -11.08
CA GLU A 215 -8.89 -8.43 -11.31
C GLU A 215 -8.58 -9.35 -12.49
N ALA A 216 -7.97 -8.82 -13.56
CA ALA A 216 -7.55 -9.60 -14.70
C ALA A 216 -6.49 -10.66 -14.33
N LYS A 217 -5.48 -10.27 -13.54
CA LYS A 217 -4.42 -11.17 -13.06
C LYS A 217 -4.96 -12.25 -12.12
N VAL A 218 -5.83 -11.89 -11.17
CA VAL A 218 -6.41 -12.82 -10.18
C VAL A 218 -7.23 -13.91 -10.85
N VAL A 219 -8.04 -13.55 -11.85
CA VAL A 219 -8.82 -14.54 -12.61
C VAL A 219 -7.96 -15.34 -13.60
N GLY A 220 -6.80 -14.80 -13.99
CA GLY A 220 -5.89 -15.43 -14.95
C GLY A 220 -6.32 -15.24 -16.41
N VAL A 221 -7.08 -14.18 -16.72
CA VAL A 221 -7.39 -13.82 -18.12
C VAL A 221 -6.16 -13.19 -18.78
N SER A 222 -5.98 -13.41 -20.08
CA SER A 222 -4.84 -12.82 -20.81
C SER A 222 -4.98 -11.31 -20.94
N ILE A 223 -3.87 -10.60 -20.76
CA ILE A 223 -3.79 -9.13 -20.82
C ILE A 223 -2.92 -8.73 -22.00
N ALA A 224 -3.37 -7.77 -22.80
CA ALA A 224 -2.63 -7.28 -23.97
C ALA A 224 -1.57 -6.25 -23.56
N ASN A 225 -0.43 -6.27 -24.25
CA ASN A 225 0.53 -5.17 -24.25
C ASN A 225 0.03 -4.08 -25.19
N VAL A 226 0.33 -2.82 -24.86
CA VAL A 226 -0.10 -1.67 -25.67
C VAL A 226 1.11 -0.86 -26.12
N VAL A 227 1.13 -0.47 -27.40
CA VAL A 227 2.16 0.45 -27.92
C VAL A 227 1.78 1.87 -27.50
N ASN A 228 2.62 2.53 -26.68
CA ASN A 228 2.34 3.86 -26.16
C ASN A 228 2.60 4.98 -27.18
N VAL A 229 2.44 6.25 -26.77
CA VAL A 229 2.71 7.41 -27.64
C VAL A 229 4.16 7.57 -28.07
N ALA A 230 5.10 7.06 -27.27
CA ALA A 230 6.52 7.01 -27.61
C ALA A 230 6.87 5.86 -28.58
N GLY A 231 5.89 5.07 -29.03
CA GLY A 231 6.11 3.94 -29.95
C GLY A 231 6.69 2.69 -29.28
N GLN A 232 6.71 2.64 -27.94
CA GLN A 232 7.23 1.51 -27.18
C GLN A 232 6.09 0.54 -26.86
N THR A 233 6.33 -0.76 -27.04
CA THR A 233 5.42 -1.81 -26.54
C THR A 233 5.59 -1.93 -25.03
N VAL A 234 4.55 -1.54 -24.29
CA VAL A 234 4.55 -1.52 -22.83
C VAL A 234 3.63 -2.63 -22.31
N ALA A 235 4.09 -3.37 -21.30
CA ALA A 235 3.26 -4.28 -20.52
C ALA A 235 2.68 -3.55 -19.30
N PRO A 236 1.44 -3.86 -18.86
CA PRO A 236 0.87 -3.24 -17.68
C PRO A 236 1.55 -3.76 -16.42
N SER A 237 1.98 -2.83 -15.56
CA SER A 237 2.63 -3.11 -14.27
C SER A 237 2.53 -1.87 -13.38
N THR A 238 2.74 -2.04 -12.07
CA THR A 238 2.88 -0.89 -11.15
C THR A 238 4.02 0.04 -11.59
N ALA A 239 5.12 -0.50 -12.14
CA ALA A 239 6.21 0.31 -12.68
C ALA A 239 5.80 1.17 -13.89
N SER A 240 5.08 0.62 -14.87
CA SER A 240 4.62 1.39 -16.04
C SER A 240 3.50 2.37 -15.72
N VAL A 241 2.69 2.11 -14.69
CA VAL A 241 1.74 3.08 -14.12
C VAL A 241 2.49 4.20 -13.39
N ALA A 242 3.52 3.87 -12.60
CA ALA A 242 4.33 4.87 -11.90
C ALA A 242 5.03 5.84 -12.88
N GLN A 243 5.49 5.35 -14.04
CA GLN A 243 6.02 6.21 -15.11
C GLN A 243 4.97 7.19 -15.66
N ALA A 244 3.70 6.75 -15.80
CA ALA A 244 2.62 7.63 -16.20
C ALA A 244 2.34 8.69 -15.13
N VAL A 245 2.37 8.31 -13.84
CA VAL A 245 2.20 9.22 -12.70
C VAL A 245 3.33 10.25 -12.64
N SER A 246 4.59 9.86 -12.80
CA SER A 246 5.74 10.78 -12.76
C SER A 246 5.71 11.80 -13.89
N GLY A 247 5.18 11.43 -15.06
CA GLY A 247 5.04 12.33 -16.21
C GLY A 247 4.05 13.49 -16.02
N THR A 248 3.34 13.56 -14.89
CA THR A 248 2.42 14.67 -14.57
C THR A 248 3.08 15.85 -13.86
N ASP A 249 4.32 15.70 -13.37
CA ASP A 249 5.02 16.65 -12.50
C ASP A 249 4.22 17.12 -11.27
N GLY A 250 3.19 16.36 -10.85
CA GLY A 250 2.31 16.74 -9.74
C GLY A 250 1.46 17.98 -10.00
N ARG A 251 1.25 18.37 -11.27
CA ARG A 251 0.41 19.51 -11.65
C ARG A 251 -1.06 19.08 -11.76
N PHE A 252 -1.87 19.57 -10.84
CA PHE A 252 -3.32 19.36 -10.86
C PHE A 252 -4.06 20.61 -11.30
N ASP A 253 -5.23 20.42 -11.91
CA ASP A 253 -6.17 21.53 -12.11
C ASP A 253 -6.80 21.99 -10.78
N ALA A 254 -7.64 23.03 -10.83
CA ALA A 254 -8.32 23.55 -9.65
C ALA A 254 -9.29 22.54 -8.99
N ARG A 255 -9.66 21.47 -9.71
CA ARG A 255 -10.49 20.35 -9.21
C ARG A 255 -9.64 19.20 -8.69
N MET A 256 -8.33 19.38 -8.58
CA MET A 256 -7.34 18.37 -8.22
C MET A 256 -7.32 17.18 -9.19
N MET A 257 -7.69 17.39 -10.45
CA MET A 257 -7.66 16.37 -11.49
C MET A 257 -6.44 16.50 -12.39
N VAL A 258 -5.95 15.37 -12.88
CA VAL A 258 -4.92 15.29 -13.91
C VAL A 258 -5.16 14.06 -14.79
N THR A 259 -4.80 14.13 -16.06
CA THR A 259 -4.86 12.98 -16.97
C THR A 259 -3.56 12.21 -16.94
N LEU A 260 -3.64 10.90 -16.70
CA LEU A 260 -2.53 9.96 -16.89
C LEU A 260 -2.60 9.27 -18.27
N ILE A 261 -3.73 9.42 -18.96
CA ILE A 261 -4.01 8.78 -20.24
C ILE A 261 -3.06 9.31 -21.32
N ASP A 262 -2.51 8.38 -22.09
CA ASP A 262 -1.55 8.60 -23.18
C ASP A 262 -0.35 9.48 -22.78
N SER A 263 0.15 9.31 -21.54
CA SER A 263 1.31 10.03 -21.03
C SER A 263 2.52 9.88 -21.97
N PRO A 264 3.24 10.99 -22.29
CA PRO A 264 4.41 10.95 -23.16
C PRO A 264 5.67 10.40 -22.50
N ALA A 265 5.63 10.12 -21.20
CA ALA A 265 6.76 9.56 -20.47
C ALA A 265 7.16 8.18 -21.04
N SER A 266 8.47 7.96 -21.19
CA SER A 266 8.98 6.68 -21.70
C SER A 266 8.61 5.54 -20.75
N GLY A 267 8.17 4.41 -21.30
CA GLY A 267 7.71 3.26 -20.52
C GLY A 267 6.35 3.44 -19.82
N ALA A 268 5.67 4.58 -19.99
CA ALA A 268 4.37 4.83 -19.39
C ALA A 268 3.27 3.93 -20.00
N TRP A 269 2.41 3.40 -19.12
CA TRP A 269 1.20 2.70 -19.53
C TRP A 269 0.16 3.71 -20.09
N PRO A 270 -0.35 3.53 -21.32
CA PRO A 270 -1.15 4.56 -22.00
C PRO A 270 -2.60 4.67 -21.49
N ILE A 271 -3.08 3.70 -20.69
CA ILE A 271 -4.44 3.70 -20.13
C ILE A 271 -4.36 3.65 -18.59
N ALA A 272 -3.45 4.45 -18.04
CA ALA A 272 -3.33 4.65 -16.59
C ALA A 272 -4.37 5.67 -16.10
N THR A 273 -4.79 5.55 -14.84
CA THR A 273 -5.68 6.52 -14.21
C THR A 273 -5.45 6.59 -12.71
N PHE A 274 -5.74 7.76 -12.12
CA PHE A 274 -6.07 7.85 -10.70
C PHE A 274 -7.53 7.45 -10.48
N THR A 275 -7.82 6.91 -9.30
CA THR A 275 -9.15 7.00 -8.71
C THR A 275 -9.18 8.19 -7.75
N TYR A 276 -10.36 8.79 -7.57
CA TYR A 276 -10.53 10.03 -6.85
C TYR A 276 -11.55 9.88 -5.72
N LEU A 277 -11.15 10.29 -4.52
CA LEU A 277 -12.07 10.61 -3.43
C LEU A 277 -12.88 11.85 -3.82
N ILE A 278 -14.19 11.76 -3.66
CA ILE A 278 -15.12 12.88 -3.74
C ILE A 278 -15.59 13.21 -2.34
N PHE A 279 -15.42 14.47 -1.97
CA PHE A 279 -15.72 14.95 -0.64
C PHE A 279 -16.42 16.30 -0.71
N ARG A 280 -17.34 16.56 0.23
CA ARG A 280 -17.95 17.89 0.38
C ARG A 280 -17.05 18.75 1.26
N LYS A 281 -16.62 19.91 0.76
CA LYS A 281 -15.72 20.85 1.45
C LYS A 281 -16.33 21.43 2.74
N GLN A 282 -17.66 21.49 2.82
CA GLN A 282 -18.37 21.99 3.98
C GLN A 282 -19.12 20.87 4.71
N PHE A 283 -18.81 20.69 5.99
CA PHE A 283 -19.60 19.84 6.87
C PHE A 283 -20.78 20.64 7.39
N GLY A 284 -21.98 20.23 7.00
CA GLY A 284 -23.23 20.69 7.60
C GLY A 284 -23.39 20.14 9.03
N THR A 285 -24.61 19.79 9.43
CA THR A 285 -24.92 19.35 10.80
C THR A 285 -24.26 18.02 11.23
N ASP A 286 -23.77 17.23 10.27
CA ASP A 286 -23.12 15.93 10.50
C ASP A 286 -21.58 16.03 10.49
N CYS A 287 -21.02 16.82 11.40
CA CYS A 287 -19.57 17.01 11.45
C CYS A 287 -18.82 15.78 11.97
N LEU A 288 -19.43 14.92 12.78
CA LEU A 288 -18.73 13.80 13.40
C LEU A 288 -18.39 12.72 12.36
N ALA A 289 -19.37 12.22 11.59
CA ALA A 289 -19.13 11.19 10.58
C ALA A 289 -18.17 11.68 9.48
N LYS A 290 -18.29 12.94 9.08
CA LYS A 290 -17.40 13.55 8.08
C LYS A 290 -15.99 13.81 8.59
N LYS A 291 -15.83 14.19 9.86
CA LYS A 291 -14.50 14.29 10.50
C LYS A 291 -13.83 12.92 10.52
N GLU A 292 -14.56 11.86 10.85
CA GLU A 292 -13.99 10.52 10.88
C GLU A 292 -13.69 9.98 9.47
N ALA A 293 -14.52 10.30 8.48
CA ALA A 293 -14.18 10.04 7.07
C ALA A 293 -12.89 10.77 6.67
N PHE A 294 -12.74 12.03 7.06
CA PHE A 294 -11.54 12.81 6.79
C PHE A 294 -10.30 12.17 7.44
N ASN A 295 -10.38 11.79 8.71
CA ASN A 295 -9.30 11.09 9.43
C ASN A 295 -8.94 9.76 8.75
N PHE A 296 -9.93 8.98 8.34
CA PHE A 296 -9.73 7.74 7.58
C PHE A 296 -8.95 8.00 6.29
N TRP A 297 -9.31 9.02 5.52
CA TRP A 297 -8.61 9.32 4.26
C TRP A 297 -7.20 9.86 4.50
N ILE A 298 -6.97 10.72 5.50
CA ILE A 298 -5.62 11.14 5.88
C ILE A 298 -4.75 9.92 6.26
N TRP A 299 -5.29 9.02 7.06
CA TRP A 299 -4.65 7.76 7.41
C TRP A 299 -4.40 6.91 6.15
N PHE A 300 -5.38 6.80 5.25
CA PHE A 300 -5.26 6.06 3.98
C PHE A 300 -4.07 6.57 3.16
N TYR A 301 -3.94 7.89 3.02
CA TYR A 301 -2.82 8.48 2.28
C TYR A 301 -1.47 8.20 2.92
N THR A 302 -1.39 8.21 4.25
CA THR A 302 -0.11 8.25 4.99
C THR A 302 0.31 6.90 5.57
N SER A 303 -0.58 5.91 5.58
CA SER A 303 -0.36 4.59 6.15
C SER A 303 0.52 3.74 5.24
N PRO A 304 1.70 3.29 5.70
CA PRO A 304 2.53 2.38 4.92
C PRO A 304 1.88 0.99 4.79
N ALA A 305 0.99 0.61 5.70
CA ALA A 305 0.20 -0.61 5.57
C ALA A 305 -0.77 -0.53 4.38
N VAL A 306 -1.42 0.63 4.19
CA VAL A 306 -2.24 0.88 3.00
C VAL A 306 -1.38 0.91 1.74
N ALA A 307 -0.19 1.51 1.79
CA ALA A 307 0.73 1.51 0.66
C ALA A 307 1.16 0.10 0.23
N SER A 308 1.55 -0.74 1.19
CA SER A 308 1.93 -2.13 0.93
C SER A 308 0.76 -2.98 0.41
N MET A 309 -0.44 -2.75 0.94
CA MET A 309 -1.65 -3.44 0.49
C MET A 309 -2.04 -2.99 -0.93
N ALA A 310 -1.99 -1.70 -1.23
CA ALA A 310 -2.26 -1.18 -2.58
C ALA A 310 -1.30 -1.78 -3.62
N ASP A 311 0.00 -1.87 -3.31
CA ASP A 311 0.99 -2.50 -4.20
C ASP A 311 0.70 -3.99 -4.45
N SER A 312 0.28 -4.73 -3.40
CA SER A 312 -0.14 -6.14 -3.55
C SER A 312 -1.37 -6.33 -4.44
N TYR A 313 -2.18 -5.27 -4.55
CA TYR A 313 -3.32 -5.18 -5.46
C TYR A 313 -2.99 -4.48 -6.77
N GLU A 314 -1.71 -4.35 -7.12
CA GLU A 314 -1.28 -3.79 -8.41
C GLU A 314 -1.70 -2.30 -8.60
N PHE A 315 -1.85 -1.58 -7.48
CA PHE A 315 -2.05 -0.13 -7.44
C PHE A 315 -0.76 0.60 -7.05
N VAL A 316 -0.63 1.83 -7.51
CA VAL A 316 0.49 2.73 -7.21
C VAL A 316 -0.02 3.84 -6.30
N MET A 317 0.61 3.99 -5.13
CA MET A 317 0.36 5.14 -4.25
C MET A 317 0.78 6.45 -4.90
N LEU A 318 0.23 7.57 -4.42
CA LEU A 318 0.66 8.90 -4.84
C LEU A 318 2.17 9.09 -4.62
N SER A 319 2.83 9.79 -5.55
CA SER A 319 4.20 10.26 -5.32
C SER A 319 4.25 11.18 -4.09
N SER A 320 5.39 11.30 -3.41
CA SER A 320 5.51 12.16 -2.22
C SER A 320 5.13 13.62 -2.50
N GLN A 321 5.42 14.12 -3.70
CA GLN A 321 5.02 15.47 -4.12
C GLN A 321 3.50 15.57 -4.29
N THR A 322 2.89 14.62 -5.01
CA THR A 322 1.45 14.56 -5.21
C THR A 322 0.70 14.40 -3.89
N GLN A 323 1.15 13.49 -3.04
CA GLN A 323 0.59 13.24 -1.71
C GLN A 323 0.63 14.52 -0.86
N ALA A 324 1.76 15.23 -0.85
CA ALA A 324 1.87 16.51 -0.13
C ALA A 324 0.87 17.55 -0.65
N SER A 325 0.72 17.69 -1.98
CA SER A 325 -0.27 18.58 -2.58
C SER A 325 -1.71 18.19 -2.21
N VAL A 326 -2.05 16.90 -2.28
CA VAL A 326 -3.38 16.40 -1.89
C VAL A 326 -3.68 16.67 -0.43
N LEU A 327 -2.77 16.30 0.46
CA LEU A 327 -2.94 16.53 1.90
C LEU A 327 -3.05 18.03 2.19
N CYS A 328 -2.22 18.88 1.58
CA CYS A 328 -2.32 20.33 1.72
C CYS A 328 -3.69 20.88 1.29
N THR A 329 -4.19 20.45 0.13
CA THR A 329 -5.51 20.85 -0.36
C THR A 329 -6.62 20.30 0.55
N MET A 330 -6.53 19.05 1.01
CA MET A 330 -7.52 18.47 1.94
C MET A 330 -7.58 19.25 3.26
N TYR A 331 -6.44 19.52 3.90
CA TYR A 331 -6.39 20.29 5.14
C TYR A 331 -6.87 21.73 4.97
N SER A 332 -6.58 22.37 3.82
CA SER A 332 -6.98 23.77 3.57
C SER A 332 -8.43 23.94 3.11
N SER A 333 -9.01 22.95 2.42
CA SER A 333 -10.32 23.09 1.77
C SER A 333 -11.49 22.48 2.54
N VAL A 334 -11.24 21.60 3.51
CA VAL A 334 -12.29 20.89 4.26
C VAL A 334 -12.53 21.54 5.63
N THR A 335 -13.78 21.93 5.90
CA THR A 335 -14.16 22.68 7.12
C THR A 335 -15.44 22.14 7.76
N CYS A 336 -15.56 22.20 9.08
CA CYS A 336 -16.81 22.02 9.84
C CYS A 336 -17.27 23.36 10.40
N ASN A 337 -18.49 23.81 10.08
CA ASN A 337 -19.01 25.08 10.61
C ASN A 337 -17.99 26.24 10.50
N SER A 338 -17.31 26.36 9.35
CA SER A 338 -16.27 27.37 9.10
C SER A 338 -15.00 27.24 9.95
N THR A 339 -14.80 26.11 10.62
CA THR A 339 -13.61 25.80 11.43
C THR A 339 -12.80 24.69 10.76
N GLN A 340 -11.53 24.96 10.49
CA GLN A 340 -10.57 23.98 9.93
C GLN A 340 -10.38 22.82 10.92
N GLN A 341 -10.45 21.57 10.44
CA GLN A 341 -10.52 20.41 11.33
C GLN A 341 -9.17 19.86 11.80
N VAL A 342 -8.08 20.07 11.04
CA VAL A 342 -6.74 19.59 11.40
C VAL A 342 -5.68 20.53 10.82
N ALA A 343 -4.75 21.00 11.64
CA ALA A 343 -3.57 21.75 11.16
C ALA A 343 -2.54 20.79 10.52
N MET A 344 -1.95 21.16 9.39
CA MET A 344 -0.90 20.36 8.74
C MET A 344 0.29 20.12 9.68
N ALA A 345 0.77 18.87 9.72
CA ALA A 345 2.05 18.48 10.30
C ALA A 345 3.19 18.71 9.28
N SER A 346 4.22 19.51 9.60
CA SER A 346 5.39 19.73 8.72
C SER A 346 6.61 18.88 9.11
N ARG A 347 7.47 18.45 8.14
CA ARG A 347 8.81 17.87 8.44
C ARG A 347 9.62 18.93 9.20
N PRO A 348 10.29 18.62 10.32
CA PRO A 348 11.16 19.58 10.98
C PRO A 348 12.25 20.06 10.00
N GLN A 349 12.40 21.39 9.87
CA GLN A 349 13.35 22.01 8.94
C GLN A 349 14.60 22.48 9.67
N ILE A 350 15.78 22.26 9.12
CA ILE A 350 17.02 22.90 9.56
C ILE A 350 17.24 24.12 8.66
N MET A 351 17.15 25.31 9.22
CA MET A 351 17.20 26.58 8.46
C MET A 351 18.60 27.19 8.46
N GLY A 352 19.13 27.50 7.27
CA GLY A 352 20.36 28.26 7.03
C GLY A 352 20.13 29.59 6.29
N LEU A 353 21.05 30.56 6.44
CA LEU A 353 20.91 31.92 5.91
C LEU A 353 22.18 32.45 5.23
N GLY A 354 22.05 33.40 4.29
CA GLY A 354 23.21 34.12 3.73
C GLY A 354 22.97 34.77 2.36
N VAL A 355 24.03 35.19 1.67
CA VAL A 355 23.94 36.00 0.43
C VAL A 355 23.32 35.25 -0.76
N SER A 356 22.73 35.99 -1.71
CA SER A 356 21.98 35.42 -2.84
C SER A 356 22.79 34.46 -3.72
N VAL A 357 24.06 34.75 -4.02
CA VAL A 357 24.93 33.84 -4.80
C VAL A 357 25.13 32.48 -4.10
N ALA A 358 25.17 32.48 -2.75
CA ALA A 358 25.32 31.27 -1.96
C ALA A 358 24.05 30.41 -1.95
N LYS A 359 22.88 30.94 -2.35
CA LYS A 359 21.64 30.14 -2.46
C LYS A 359 21.77 29.01 -3.47
N SER A 360 22.38 29.26 -4.63
CA SER A 360 22.54 28.24 -5.67
C SER A 360 23.51 27.15 -5.21
N ILE A 361 24.64 27.56 -4.61
CA ILE A 361 25.63 26.66 -3.99
C ILE A 361 24.97 25.83 -2.89
N PHE A 362 24.16 26.46 -2.04
CA PHE A 362 23.51 25.79 -0.93
C PHE A 362 22.36 24.89 -1.37
N SER A 363 21.66 25.23 -2.44
CA SER A 363 20.66 24.34 -3.03
C SER A 363 21.34 23.06 -3.53
N ILE A 364 22.51 23.18 -4.18
CA ILE A 364 23.37 22.05 -4.57
C ILE A 364 23.81 21.25 -3.32
N PHE A 365 24.13 21.93 -2.20
CA PHE A 365 24.41 21.24 -0.93
C PHE A 365 23.19 20.58 -0.30
N GLY A 366 22.00 21.16 -0.40
CA GLY A 366 20.76 20.51 0.04
C GLY A 366 20.52 19.21 -0.74
N TYR A 367 20.81 19.22 -2.04
CA TYR A 367 20.82 18.02 -2.87
C TYR A 367 21.92 17.03 -2.46
N ALA A 368 23.18 17.49 -2.28
CA ALA A 368 24.28 16.63 -1.84
C ALA A 368 24.10 16.08 -0.40
N PHE A 369 23.44 16.82 0.49
CA PHE A 369 23.05 16.39 1.84
C PHE A 369 22.01 15.28 1.77
N ALA A 370 20.99 15.46 0.92
CA ALA A 370 19.96 14.47 0.69
C ALA A 370 20.55 13.19 0.07
N ASP A 371 21.55 13.33 -0.79
CA ASP A 371 22.14 12.24 -1.58
C ASP A 371 23.29 11.50 -0.85
N SER A 372 24.16 12.24 -0.16
CA SER A 372 25.42 11.72 0.39
C SER A 372 25.75 12.19 1.81
N GLY A 373 24.86 12.96 2.43
CA GLY A 373 24.98 13.37 3.82
C GLY A 373 24.86 12.18 4.79
N PRO A 374 25.21 12.36 6.07
CA PRO A 374 25.12 11.31 7.07
C PRO A 374 23.69 10.79 7.14
N THR A 375 23.54 9.50 6.84
CA THR A 375 22.24 8.87 6.59
C THR A 375 21.24 9.05 7.73
N ARG A 376 21.72 9.22 8.97
CA ARG A 376 20.84 9.43 10.15
C ARG A 376 20.18 10.81 10.22
N LEU A 377 20.69 11.82 9.52
CA LEU A 377 20.19 13.20 9.59
C LEU A 377 19.39 13.57 8.34
N SER A 378 19.90 13.21 7.15
CA SER A 378 19.25 13.52 5.87
C SER A 378 17.91 12.82 5.66
N THR A 379 17.67 11.68 6.32
CA THR A 379 16.38 10.98 6.27
C THR A 379 15.35 11.51 7.26
N SER A 380 15.77 12.32 8.24
CA SER A 380 14.92 12.72 9.38
C SER A 380 14.58 14.22 9.40
N TYR A 381 15.36 15.06 8.71
CA TYR A 381 15.21 16.52 8.66
C TYR A 381 15.36 17.01 7.21
N ALA A 382 14.71 18.13 6.88
CA ALA A 382 14.93 18.81 5.61
C ALA A 382 15.80 20.07 5.83
N LEU A 383 16.71 20.37 4.91
CA LEU A 383 17.57 21.55 4.97
C LEU A 383 17.02 22.65 4.07
N THR A 384 16.77 23.84 4.62
CA THR A 384 16.23 25.00 3.87
C THR A 384 17.15 26.21 3.98
N TYR A 385 17.26 26.99 2.90
CA TYR A 385 18.08 28.19 2.86
C TYR A 385 17.32 29.40 2.36
N HIS A 386 17.43 30.49 3.11
CA HIS A 386 16.78 31.74 2.78
C HIS A 386 17.84 32.80 2.45
N PRO A 387 17.83 33.36 1.22
CA PRO A 387 18.75 34.41 0.83
C PRO A 387 18.44 35.69 1.61
N THR A 388 19.48 36.38 2.08
CA THR A 388 19.38 37.70 2.72
C THR A 388 20.15 38.73 1.90
N THR A 389 19.64 39.96 1.84
CA THR A 389 20.30 41.08 1.13
C THR A 389 21.49 41.65 1.91
N ALA A 390 21.50 41.49 3.24
CA ALA A 390 22.60 41.84 4.13
C ALA A 390 23.09 40.60 4.89
N TYR A 391 24.40 40.34 4.86
CA TYR A 391 25.02 39.19 5.52
C TYR A 391 25.08 39.34 7.05
N VAL A 392 25.14 40.58 7.56
CA VAL A 392 25.20 40.87 9.01
C VAL A 392 23.96 40.35 9.73
N ASP A 393 22.79 40.47 9.10
CA ASP A 393 21.52 39.99 9.66
C ASP A 393 21.48 38.47 9.79
N ALA A 394 22.10 37.74 8.87
CA ALA A 394 22.21 36.28 8.93
C ALA A 394 23.05 35.85 10.14
N ILE A 395 24.16 36.56 10.41
CA ILE A 395 25.01 36.33 11.59
C ILE A 395 24.23 36.58 12.88
N HIS A 396 23.48 37.68 12.97
CA HIS A 396 22.67 37.99 14.15
C HIS A 396 21.60 36.94 14.45
N GLN A 397 20.99 36.35 13.42
CA GLN A 397 19.99 35.29 13.58
C GLN A 397 20.57 33.97 14.09
N VAL A 398 21.80 33.63 13.69
CA VAL A 398 22.54 32.50 14.27
C VAL A 398 22.85 32.78 15.75
N LYS A 399 23.26 34.02 16.08
CA LYS A 399 23.53 34.43 17.46
C LYS A 399 22.29 34.33 18.37
N ASN A 400 21.12 34.63 17.82
CA ASN A 400 19.84 34.65 18.55
C ASN A 400 19.07 33.32 18.49
N GLU A 401 19.69 32.24 18.00
CA GLU A 401 19.12 30.88 18.01
C GLU A 401 17.87 30.69 17.13
N THR A 402 17.66 31.58 16.15
CA THR A 402 16.54 31.50 15.20
C THR A 402 16.92 30.80 13.89
N ALA A 403 18.21 30.58 13.64
CA ALA A 403 18.74 29.81 12.53
C ALA A 403 19.92 28.96 12.99
N ALA A 404 20.14 27.81 12.36
CA ALA A 404 21.17 26.86 12.79
C ALA A 404 22.58 27.32 12.40
N PHE A 405 22.74 27.97 11.23
CA PHE A 405 24.02 28.47 10.73
C PHE A 405 23.83 29.48 9.57
N ALA A 406 24.90 30.21 9.23
CA ALA A 406 24.92 31.17 8.11
C ALA A 406 26.15 31.00 7.21
N ILE A 407 26.04 31.29 5.90
CA ILE A 407 27.13 31.17 4.91
C ILE A 407 27.38 32.52 4.20
N ILE A 408 28.60 33.04 4.35
CA ILE A 408 28.96 34.41 3.93
C ILE A 408 30.44 34.49 3.46
N PRO A 409 30.88 35.53 2.71
CA PRO A 409 32.27 35.64 2.23
C PRO A 409 33.33 35.86 3.35
N GLU A 410 34.52 35.29 3.24
CA GLU A 410 35.55 35.28 4.31
C GLU A 410 36.06 36.66 4.71
N MET A 411 36.37 37.53 3.74
CA MET A 411 36.92 38.86 4.04
C MET A 411 35.98 39.69 4.92
N VAL A 412 34.68 39.41 4.83
CA VAL A 412 33.63 40.10 5.59
C VAL A 412 33.59 39.65 7.05
N VAL A 413 33.76 38.35 7.32
CA VAL A 413 33.72 37.80 8.68
C VAL A 413 34.85 38.37 9.55
N LYS A 414 36.08 38.49 9.01
CA LYS A 414 37.21 39.08 9.74
C LYS A 414 37.01 40.54 10.14
N SER A 415 36.09 41.26 9.49
CA SER A 415 35.75 42.65 9.82
C SER A 415 34.72 42.79 10.95
N ILE A 416 34.00 41.71 11.28
CA ILE A 416 33.00 41.65 12.34
C ILE A 416 33.63 40.86 13.49
N ALA A 417 34.11 41.54 14.54
CA ALA A 417 34.84 40.94 15.66
C ALA A 417 34.02 39.89 16.43
N MET A 418 33.92 38.67 15.89
CA MET A 418 33.32 37.51 16.52
C MET A 418 34.38 36.62 17.18
N ASP A 419 33.96 35.81 18.14
CA ASP A 419 34.82 34.80 18.75
C ASP A 419 35.25 33.77 17.70
N GLU A 420 36.56 33.56 17.56
CA GLU A 420 37.16 32.67 16.56
C GLU A 420 36.64 31.23 16.68
N GLN A 421 36.16 30.82 17.86
CA GLN A 421 35.61 29.48 18.08
C GLN A 421 34.25 29.25 17.41
N GLN A 422 33.52 30.30 17.02
CA GLN A 422 32.20 30.23 16.36
C GLN A 422 32.28 30.40 14.83
N ILE A 423 33.47 30.75 14.32
CA ILE A 423 33.71 30.97 12.91
C ILE A 423 34.42 29.75 12.33
N LEU A 424 33.82 29.14 11.32
CA LEU A 424 34.35 27.93 10.70
C LEU A 424 34.55 28.17 9.20
N SER A 425 35.79 28.24 8.77
CA SER A 425 36.13 28.40 7.35
C SER A 425 35.75 27.14 6.57
N VAL A 426 34.88 27.30 5.58
CA VAL A 426 34.49 26.25 4.61
C VAL A 426 35.45 26.33 3.40
N PRO A 427 35.55 25.28 2.55
CA PRO A 427 36.45 25.21 1.42
C PRO A 427 36.12 26.28 0.39
N ILE A 428 37.13 26.66 -0.38
CA ILE A 428 37.01 27.73 -1.37
C ILE A 428 36.29 27.19 -2.60
N PHE A 429 35.16 27.81 -2.94
CA PHE A 429 34.43 27.55 -4.18
C PHE A 429 34.85 28.54 -5.26
N ASN A 430 35.06 28.01 -6.47
CA ASN A 430 35.49 28.82 -7.59
C ASN A 430 34.37 28.90 -8.60
N MET A 431 34.07 30.13 -9.02
CA MET A 431 33.07 30.46 -10.01
C MET A 431 33.73 31.32 -11.09
N ALA A 432 33.32 31.16 -12.34
CA ALA A 432 33.79 32.01 -13.42
C ALA A 432 32.90 33.24 -13.52
N THR A 433 33.50 34.42 -13.53
CA THR A 433 32.84 35.60 -14.08
C THR A 433 33.09 35.61 -15.57
N VAL A 434 32.01 35.68 -16.34
CA VAL A 434 32.05 35.67 -17.79
C VAL A 434 31.64 37.03 -18.33
N PHE A 435 32.16 37.38 -19.50
CA PHE A 435 31.72 38.58 -20.22
C PHE A 435 30.69 38.18 -21.26
N GLY A 436 29.43 38.58 -21.03
CA GLY A 436 28.37 38.48 -22.03
C GLY A 436 28.36 39.74 -22.90
N TYR A 437 28.08 39.58 -24.18
CA TYR A 437 27.98 40.72 -25.10
C TYR A 437 26.81 40.55 -26.06
N ASN A 438 26.41 41.66 -26.70
CA ASN A 438 25.38 41.65 -27.72
C ASN A 438 25.80 42.47 -28.94
N LEU A 439 26.32 41.78 -29.95
CA LEU A 439 26.65 42.35 -31.26
C LEU A 439 25.96 41.52 -32.33
N ALA A 440 24.96 42.11 -32.99
CA ALA A 440 24.19 41.45 -34.02
C ALA A 440 25.13 40.92 -35.13
N SER A 441 24.98 39.65 -35.49
CA SER A 441 25.77 38.96 -36.53
C SER A 441 27.24 38.65 -36.15
N VAL A 442 27.65 38.83 -34.89
CA VAL A 442 28.97 38.41 -34.39
C VAL A 442 28.82 37.26 -33.39
N PRO A 443 28.85 36.00 -33.85
CA PRO A 443 28.58 34.84 -33.00
C PRO A 443 29.73 34.48 -32.05
N ALA A 444 30.95 34.95 -32.32
CA ALA A 444 32.11 34.72 -31.46
C ALA A 444 33.02 35.95 -31.45
N LEU A 445 33.21 36.53 -30.27
CA LEU A 445 34.09 37.68 -30.02
C LEU A 445 35.25 37.22 -29.12
N THR A 446 36.48 37.60 -29.48
CA THR A 446 37.67 37.39 -28.64
C THR A 446 38.14 38.71 -28.01
N LEU A 447 38.41 38.71 -26.70
CA LEU A 447 38.95 39.85 -25.95
C LEU A 447 40.26 39.45 -25.27
N SER A 448 41.22 40.35 -25.09
CA SER A 448 42.38 40.13 -24.21
C SER A 448 42.22 40.83 -22.87
N LEU A 449 43.04 40.44 -21.88
CA LEU A 449 43.15 41.13 -20.58
C LEU A 449 43.26 42.66 -20.73
N ASP A 450 44.14 43.11 -21.62
CA ASP A 450 44.36 44.55 -21.84
C ASP A 450 43.17 45.23 -22.49
N THR A 451 42.49 44.56 -23.42
CA THR A 451 41.27 45.14 -23.99
C THR A 451 40.12 45.17 -22.97
N ILE A 452 40.00 44.18 -22.09
CA ILE A 452 39.00 44.18 -21.01
C ILE A 452 39.28 45.32 -20.03
N ARG A 453 40.54 45.47 -19.59
CA ARG A 453 40.96 46.62 -18.76
C ARG A 453 40.64 47.92 -19.46
N GLY A 454 40.99 48.04 -20.74
CA GLY A 454 40.75 49.22 -21.54
C GLY A 454 39.26 49.57 -21.66
N ILE A 455 38.39 48.58 -21.84
CA ILE A 455 36.93 48.81 -21.87
C ILE A 455 36.44 49.27 -20.49
N LEU A 456 36.79 48.54 -19.42
CA LEU A 456 36.29 48.80 -18.06
C LEU A 456 36.87 50.06 -17.41
N SER A 457 38.05 50.51 -17.85
CA SER A 457 38.66 51.78 -17.42
C SER A 457 38.32 52.95 -18.35
N GLY A 458 37.61 52.70 -19.45
CA GLY A 458 37.23 53.72 -20.43
C GLY A 458 38.35 54.19 -21.37
N ALA A 459 39.42 53.42 -21.53
CA ALA A 459 40.45 53.67 -22.55
C ALA A 459 40.04 53.17 -23.95
N ILE A 460 39.16 52.17 -24.03
CA ILE A 460 38.56 51.68 -25.28
C ILE A 460 37.05 51.94 -25.22
N CYS A 461 36.58 52.89 -26.02
CA CYS A 461 35.17 53.31 -26.00
C CYS A 461 34.33 52.78 -27.18
N ASN A 462 34.95 52.25 -28.24
CA ASN A 462 34.25 51.85 -29.47
C ASN A 462 34.63 50.43 -29.92
N TRP A 463 33.70 49.72 -30.57
CA TRP A 463 33.86 48.31 -30.95
C TRP A 463 34.89 48.06 -32.07
N ASN A 464 35.10 49.01 -32.99
CA ASN A 464 36.09 48.89 -34.08
C ASN A 464 37.50 49.36 -33.70
N ASP A 465 37.77 49.55 -32.41
CA ASP A 465 39.09 49.94 -31.93
C ASP A 465 40.17 49.01 -32.50
N PRO A 466 41.32 49.54 -32.98
CA PRO A 466 42.36 48.73 -33.61
C PRO A 466 42.83 47.54 -32.75
N ALA A 467 42.83 47.69 -31.42
CA ALA A 467 43.20 46.61 -30.52
C ALA A 467 42.16 45.47 -30.52
N LEU A 468 40.87 45.79 -30.56
CA LEU A 468 39.78 44.82 -30.67
C LEU A 468 39.71 44.19 -32.07
N ALA A 469 39.84 45.01 -33.12
CA ALA A 469 39.79 44.57 -34.51
C ALA A 469 40.98 43.66 -34.86
N GLY A 470 42.19 44.00 -34.38
CA GLY A 470 43.39 43.21 -34.61
C GLY A 470 43.30 41.78 -34.04
N MET A 471 42.60 41.59 -32.92
CA MET A 471 42.40 40.26 -32.33
C MET A 471 41.32 39.42 -33.01
N ASN A 472 40.42 40.08 -33.75
CA ASN A 472 39.29 39.48 -34.44
C ASN A 472 39.35 39.78 -35.95
N PRO A 473 40.43 39.39 -36.66
CA PRO A 473 40.68 39.82 -38.04
C PRO A 473 39.64 39.32 -39.05
N ASN A 474 38.91 38.25 -38.69
CA ASN A 474 37.88 37.64 -39.54
C ASN A 474 36.47 38.18 -39.23
N VAL A 475 36.35 39.21 -38.38
CA VAL A 475 35.07 39.81 -37.96
C VAL A 475 35.11 41.31 -38.26
N ASN A 476 34.09 41.81 -38.97
CA ASN A 476 33.98 43.24 -39.22
C ASN A 476 33.30 43.93 -38.04
N LEU A 477 34.08 44.52 -37.13
CA LEU A 477 33.57 45.18 -35.93
C LEU A 477 32.99 46.57 -36.26
N PRO A 478 31.82 46.93 -35.72
CA PRO A 478 31.15 48.20 -36.05
C PRO A 478 31.83 49.40 -35.38
N SER A 479 31.78 50.58 -35.99
CA SER A 479 32.25 51.84 -35.36
C SER A 479 31.19 52.44 -34.41
N HIS A 480 30.73 51.65 -33.44
CA HIS A 480 29.75 52.05 -32.43
C HIS A 480 30.35 52.04 -31.02
N GLY A 481 29.83 52.89 -30.14
CA GLY A 481 30.24 52.98 -28.74
C GLY A 481 29.87 51.74 -27.92
N ILE A 482 30.71 51.42 -26.93
CA ILE A 482 30.53 50.28 -26.02
C ILE A 482 29.80 50.75 -24.76
N VAL A 483 28.68 50.10 -24.43
CA VAL A 483 27.96 50.30 -23.16
C VAL A 483 28.20 49.12 -22.22
N VAL A 484 28.73 49.40 -21.03
CA VAL A 484 29.11 48.37 -20.06
C VAL A 484 28.03 48.17 -18.99
N VAL A 485 27.54 46.95 -18.79
CA VAL A 485 26.56 46.63 -17.73
C VAL A 485 27.27 46.12 -16.47
N LEU A 486 27.04 46.76 -15.32
CA LEU A 486 27.73 46.53 -14.05
C LEU A 486 26.75 46.21 -12.89
N PRO A 487 27.17 45.50 -11.82
CA PRO A 487 26.39 45.37 -10.59
C PRO A 487 26.16 46.72 -9.89
N ALA A 488 25.00 46.90 -9.26
CA ALA A 488 24.61 48.14 -8.60
C ALA A 488 25.35 48.37 -7.27
N ASP A 489 25.72 47.31 -6.56
CA ASP A 489 26.59 47.40 -5.38
C ASP A 489 28.07 47.33 -5.82
N PRO A 490 28.86 48.40 -5.65
CA PRO A 490 30.29 48.39 -5.97
C PRO A 490 31.12 47.51 -5.01
N ALA A 491 30.57 47.14 -3.84
CA ALA A 491 31.17 46.18 -2.93
C ALA A 491 30.74 44.73 -3.22
N ASP A 492 29.92 44.52 -4.25
CA ASP A 492 29.51 43.19 -4.67
C ASP A 492 30.74 42.27 -4.84
N PRO A 493 30.68 41.03 -4.33
CA PRO A 493 31.78 40.10 -4.42
C PRO A 493 32.34 39.99 -5.85
N SER A 494 31.50 39.81 -6.88
CA SER A 494 31.93 39.72 -8.28
C SER A 494 32.81 40.89 -8.70
N THR A 495 32.35 42.10 -8.41
CA THR A 495 33.01 43.35 -8.78
C THR A 495 34.37 43.46 -8.10
N ARG A 496 34.42 43.23 -6.78
CA ARG A 496 35.65 43.28 -5.96
C ARG A 496 36.70 42.29 -6.45
N ASN A 497 36.28 41.08 -6.76
CA ASN A 497 37.20 40.03 -7.16
C ASN A 497 37.69 40.24 -8.60
N LEU A 498 36.81 40.64 -9.52
CA LEU A 498 37.20 40.94 -10.90
C LEU A 498 38.21 42.10 -10.94
N ALA A 499 38.01 43.13 -10.12
CA ALA A 499 38.99 44.20 -9.93
C ALA A 499 40.35 43.66 -9.47
N SER A 500 40.36 42.72 -8.52
CA SER A 500 41.60 42.14 -8.00
C SER A 500 42.41 41.35 -9.03
N ILE A 501 41.76 40.71 -10.01
CA ILE A 501 42.43 40.01 -11.11
C ILE A 501 43.00 41.00 -12.12
N LEU A 502 42.17 41.96 -12.54
CA LEU A 502 42.54 42.90 -13.59
C LEU A 502 43.63 43.85 -13.11
N PHE A 503 43.63 44.19 -11.82
CA PHE A 503 44.56 45.12 -11.18
C PHE A 503 45.22 44.41 -9.99
N GLN A 504 46.24 43.58 -10.26
CA GLN A 504 46.96 42.80 -9.25
C GLN A 504 47.36 43.67 -8.05
N GLY A 505 46.68 43.50 -6.91
CA GLY A 505 46.96 44.20 -5.66
C GLY A 505 46.06 45.40 -5.30
N ASP A 506 45.14 45.85 -6.17
CA ASP A 506 44.21 46.96 -5.88
C ASP A 506 42.75 46.64 -6.27
N ALA A 507 42.11 45.78 -5.47
CA ALA A 507 40.71 45.39 -5.60
C ALA A 507 39.70 46.52 -5.28
N SER A 508 40.19 47.68 -4.85
CA SER A 508 39.37 48.86 -4.54
C SER A 508 39.27 49.84 -5.69
N ARG A 509 40.07 49.63 -6.74
CA ARG A 509 40.12 50.52 -7.89
C ARG A 509 38.76 50.59 -8.59
N PRO A 510 38.16 51.79 -8.72
CA PRO A 510 36.86 51.93 -9.37
C PRO A 510 36.97 51.64 -10.87
N MET A 511 36.02 50.86 -11.40
CA MET A 511 35.87 50.64 -12.84
C MET A 511 34.98 51.75 -13.41
N THR A 512 35.53 52.56 -14.31
CA THR A 512 34.86 53.74 -14.89
C THR A 512 34.87 53.66 -16.41
N PRO A 513 34.01 52.84 -17.02
CA PRO A 513 33.95 52.72 -18.48
C PRO A 513 33.38 54.01 -19.09
N CYS A 514 33.56 54.20 -20.40
CA CYS A 514 33.07 55.41 -21.10
C CYS A 514 31.54 55.56 -21.01
N SER A 515 30.80 54.43 -20.90
CA SER A 515 29.35 54.39 -20.69
C SER A 515 28.98 53.16 -19.85
N ALA A 516 28.15 53.33 -18.80
CA ALA A 516 27.78 52.27 -17.86
C ALA A 516 26.26 52.19 -17.59
N SER A 517 25.75 50.99 -17.32
CA SER A 517 24.38 50.71 -16.85
C SER A 517 24.41 49.77 -15.64
N TYR A 518 23.69 50.09 -14.55
CA TYR A 518 23.79 49.37 -13.27
C TYR A 518 22.58 48.49 -12.97
N GLN A 519 22.79 47.28 -12.44
CA GLN A 519 21.72 46.29 -12.16
C GLN A 519 21.89 45.61 -10.80
N SER A 520 20.77 45.31 -10.13
CA SER A 520 20.77 44.84 -8.73
C SER A 520 21.01 43.35 -8.52
N SER A 521 20.94 42.52 -9.57
CA SER A 521 21.24 41.09 -9.48
C SER A 521 21.88 40.54 -10.76
N PRO A 522 22.62 39.42 -10.67
CA PRO A 522 23.24 38.78 -11.84
C PRO A 522 22.25 38.42 -12.96
N GLU A 523 21.04 37.96 -12.65
CA GLU A 523 20.01 37.59 -13.65
C GLU A 523 19.51 38.83 -14.41
N ARG A 524 19.39 39.97 -13.71
CA ARG A 524 19.03 41.26 -14.33
C ARG A 524 20.12 41.73 -15.28
N ILE A 525 21.41 41.57 -14.93
CA ILE A 525 22.54 41.89 -15.82
C ILE A 525 22.44 41.09 -17.12
N GLN A 526 22.27 39.76 -17.01
CA GLN A 526 22.16 38.86 -18.16
C GLN A 526 21.03 39.27 -19.11
N SER A 527 19.83 39.46 -18.56
CA SER A 527 18.67 39.87 -19.34
C SER A 527 18.92 41.21 -20.05
N THR A 528 19.56 42.17 -19.37
CA THR A 528 19.84 43.50 -19.92
C THR A 528 20.78 43.45 -21.13
N ILE A 529 21.80 42.58 -21.09
CA ILE A 529 22.73 42.37 -22.20
C ILE A 529 21.99 41.78 -23.41
N LEU A 530 21.14 40.78 -23.20
CA LEU A 530 20.40 40.12 -24.29
C LEU A 530 19.50 41.05 -25.10
N VAL A 531 18.82 41.99 -24.45
CA VAL A 531 17.88 42.89 -25.13
C VAL A 531 18.51 44.15 -25.71
N ASN A 532 19.67 44.59 -25.20
CA ASN A 532 20.28 45.86 -25.65
C ASN A 532 21.49 45.62 -26.57
N PRO A 533 21.44 46.05 -27.85
CA PRO A 533 22.56 45.87 -28.77
C PRO A 533 23.76 46.75 -28.40
N PHE A 534 24.94 46.35 -28.86
CA PHE A 534 26.23 47.00 -28.61
C PHE A 534 26.67 47.06 -27.14
N THR A 535 26.07 46.22 -26.29
CA THR A 535 26.40 46.14 -24.87
C THR A 535 27.39 45.01 -24.58
N ILE A 536 28.16 45.19 -23.51
CA ILE A 536 28.97 44.14 -22.89
C ILE A 536 28.83 44.25 -21.37
N GLY A 537 28.85 43.15 -20.65
CA GLY A 537 28.81 43.18 -19.19
C GLY A 537 29.31 41.87 -18.62
N TYR A 538 29.49 41.85 -17.30
CA TYR A 538 29.98 40.65 -16.62
C TYR A 538 29.06 40.20 -15.49
N PHE A 539 29.03 38.90 -15.26
CA PHE A 539 28.25 38.26 -14.20
C PHE A 539 28.83 36.88 -13.88
N GLU A 540 28.48 36.34 -12.71
CA GLU A 540 28.85 34.99 -12.30
C GLU A 540 28.08 33.95 -13.11
N PHE A 541 28.80 32.97 -13.65
CA PHE A 541 28.24 31.91 -14.46
C PHE A 541 28.15 30.62 -13.66
N ALA A 542 26.93 30.16 -13.37
CA ALA A 542 26.67 28.88 -12.68
C ALA A 542 25.74 27.93 -13.46
N GLN A 543 25.12 28.38 -14.57
CA GLN A 543 24.20 27.60 -15.41
C GLN A 543 24.31 28.02 -16.90
N SER A 544 23.79 27.22 -17.83
CA SER A 544 23.79 27.55 -19.26
C SER A 544 22.93 28.78 -19.55
N THR A 545 23.51 29.81 -20.16
CA THR A 545 22.79 31.03 -20.55
C THR A 545 22.57 31.07 -22.06
N SER A 546 21.48 31.67 -22.53
CA SER A 546 21.26 31.98 -23.96
C SER A 546 22.02 33.23 -24.45
N VAL A 547 22.77 33.90 -23.56
CA VAL A 547 23.59 35.09 -23.89
C VAL A 547 24.86 34.68 -24.66
N PRO A 548 25.22 35.35 -25.76
CA PRO A 548 26.52 35.17 -26.40
C PRO A 548 27.64 35.60 -25.43
N LEU A 549 28.64 34.73 -25.24
CA LEU A 549 29.74 34.97 -24.32
C LEU A 549 31.05 35.22 -25.08
N ALA A 550 31.86 36.16 -24.61
CA ALA A 550 33.15 36.47 -25.20
C ALA A 550 34.20 35.42 -24.83
N THR A 551 35.00 35.00 -25.82
CA THR A 551 36.23 34.24 -25.62
C THR A 551 37.32 35.17 -25.13
N VAL A 552 38.18 34.71 -24.21
CA VAL A 552 39.24 35.56 -23.67
C VAL A 552 40.63 35.01 -24.02
N ALA A 553 41.47 35.87 -24.56
CA ALA A 553 42.84 35.63 -25.00
C ALA A 553 43.83 36.16 -23.97
N PHE A 554 44.85 35.37 -23.68
CA PHE A 554 45.88 35.71 -22.71
C PHE A 554 47.21 36.07 -23.39
N ASP A 555 48.14 36.61 -22.61
CA ASP A 555 49.39 37.19 -23.09
C ASP A 555 50.33 36.15 -23.74
N ASP A 556 50.13 34.85 -23.46
CA ASP A 556 50.85 33.73 -24.08
C ASP A 556 50.17 33.22 -25.37
N GLY A 557 49.10 33.88 -25.83
CA GLY A 557 48.38 33.58 -27.06
C GLY A 557 47.25 32.56 -26.92
N VAL A 558 47.02 32.00 -25.73
CA VAL A 558 45.96 31.00 -25.49
C VAL A 558 44.59 31.69 -25.44
N ARG A 559 43.60 31.14 -26.17
CA ARG A 559 42.21 31.61 -26.20
C ARG A 559 41.28 30.64 -25.47
N VAL A 560 40.51 31.14 -24.52
CA VAL A 560 39.65 30.35 -23.65
C VAL A 560 38.20 30.80 -23.79
N ALA A 561 37.34 29.91 -24.27
CA ALA A 561 35.91 30.14 -24.33
C ALA A 561 35.26 29.82 -22.97
N PRO A 562 34.34 30.67 -22.49
CA PRO A 562 33.66 30.46 -21.21
C PRO A 562 32.78 29.22 -21.27
N SER A 563 33.16 28.20 -20.51
CA SER A 563 32.47 26.91 -20.41
C SER A 563 32.78 26.26 -19.06
N ALA A 564 31.94 25.30 -18.62
CA ALA A 564 32.22 24.49 -17.42
C ALA A 564 33.59 23.78 -17.51
N GLY A 565 34.03 23.39 -18.72
CA GLY A 565 35.34 22.79 -18.96
C GLY A 565 36.53 23.76 -18.82
N ALA A 566 36.33 25.06 -19.04
CA ALA A 566 37.39 26.06 -18.89
C ALA A 566 37.83 26.23 -17.42
N LEU A 567 36.89 26.11 -16.47
CA LEU A 567 37.18 26.08 -15.02
C LEU A 567 38.02 24.86 -14.60
N ALA A 568 37.80 23.72 -15.25
CA ALA A 568 38.57 22.49 -15.03
C ALA A 568 39.97 22.54 -15.67
N ASN A 569 40.13 23.18 -16.83
CA ASN A 569 41.45 23.30 -17.46
C ASN A 569 42.38 24.22 -16.64
N CYS A 570 41.83 25.28 -16.08
CA CYS A 570 42.46 26.15 -15.09
C CYS A 570 43.04 25.45 -13.86
N THR A 571 42.48 24.30 -13.46
CA THR A 571 43.01 23.52 -12.33
C THR A 571 44.24 22.71 -12.70
N ALA A 572 44.45 22.42 -13.99
CA ALA A 572 45.62 21.69 -14.49
C ALA A 572 46.87 22.57 -14.66
N TYR A 573 46.73 23.88 -14.92
CA TYR A 573 47.86 24.79 -15.19
C TYR A 573 48.42 25.53 -13.96
N GLY A 574 47.80 25.40 -12.78
CA GLY A 574 48.30 25.98 -11.51
C GLY A 574 47.74 27.37 -11.17
N ARG A 575 47.86 27.75 -9.88
CA ARG A 575 47.23 28.96 -9.28
C ARG A 575 47.80 30.28 -9.83
N ASP A 576 49.01 30.24 -10.37
CA ASP A 576 49.73 31.40 -10.91
C ASP A 576 49.75 31.43 -12.44
N SER A 577 48.94 30.59 -13.10
CA SER A 577 48.90 30.53 -14.55
C SER A 577 48.26 31.81 -15.12
N PRO A 578 48.97 32.55 -16.00
CA PRO A 578 48.43 33.75 -16.61
C PRO A 578 47.22 33.47 -17.53
N THR A 579 46.97 32.21 -17.87
CA THR A 579 45.87 31.74 -18.75
C THR A 579 44.58 31.37 -18.04
N CYS A 580 44.43 31.74 -16.76
CA CYS A 580 43.30 31.33 -15.95
C CYS A 580 42.54 32.50 -15.31
N TYR A 581 41.30 32.75 -15.75
CA TYR A 581 40.37 33.66 -15.07
C TYR A 581 39.64 32.92 -13.95
N ARG A 582 40.20 32.95 -12.74
CA ARG A 582 39.59 32.29 -11.56
C ARG A 582 39.30 33.31 -10.48
N LEU A 583 38.02 33.64 -10.31
CA LEU A 583 37.60 34.39 -9.14
C LEU A 583 37.44 33.40 -7.97
N GLN A 584 38.23 33.63 -6.92
CA GLN A 584 38.16 32.84 -5.69
C GLN A 584 37.36 33.62 -4.66
N PHE A 585 36.20 33.11 -4.26
CA PHE A 585 35.46 33.64 -3.13
C PHE A 585 35.52 32.63 -2.00
N PRO A 586 36.39 32.82 -1.00
CA PRO A 586 36.31 31.99 0.19
C PRO A 586 34.98 32.25 0.89
N LEU A 587 34.19 31.20 1.13
CA LEU A 587 32.97 31.26 1.92
C LEU A 587 33.27 30.70 3.32
N VAL A 588 32.68 31.32 4.32
CA VAL A 588 32.81 30.96 5.74
C VAL A 588 31.44 30.62 6.28
N LEU A 589 31.38 29.54 7.06
CA LEU A 589 30.21 29.11 7.78
C LEU A 589 30.31 29.63 9.21
N VAL A 590 29.26 30.31 9.65
CA VAL A 590 29.14 30.78 11.02
C VAL A 590 28.12 29.88 11.72
N ALA A 591 28.52 29.23 12.81
CA ALA A 591 27.68 28.32 13.58
C ALA A 591 28.09 28.32 15.05
N LYS A 592 27.14 27.95 15.93
CA LYS A 592 27.40 27.81 17.36
C LYS A 592 27.71 26.35 17.70
N THR A 593 28.68 26.12 18.58
CA THR A 593 29.14 24.78 18.97
C THR A 593 28.18 24.06 19.92
N ASP A 594 27.47 24.81 20.78
CA ASP A 594 26.52 24.26 21.76
C ASP A 594 25.16 24.97 21.69
N PHE A 595 24.10 24.19 21.52
CA PHE A 595 22.70 24.61 21.65
C PHE A 595 22.19 24.01 22.97
N LEU A 596 21.61 24.81 23.86
CA LEU A 596 21.05 24.31 25.12
C LEU A 596 19.54 24.22 24.98
N SER A 597 18.99 23.01 24.78
CA SER A 597 17.57 22.78 25.09
C SER A 597 17.50 22.20 26.50
N GLY A 598 16.82 22.90 27.41
CA GLY A 598 16.86 22.52 28.83
C GLY A 598 16.15 21.19 29.13
N ARG A 599 16.85 20.04 29.02
CA ARG A 599 16.79 18.84 29.89
C ARG A 599 17.75 17.74 29.41
N SER A 600 18.40 17.09 30.38
CA SER A 600 19.63 16.29 30.25
C SER A 600 19.60 15.09 29.30
N CYS A 601 20.60 15.02 28.42
CA CYS A 601 20.98 13.80 27.71
C CYS A 601 21.52 12.76 28.70
N ASP A 602 20.86 11.61 28.84
CA ASP A 602 21.37 10.50 29.65
C ASP A 602 22.59 9.82 29.00
N VAL A 603 23.47 9.36 29.90
CA VAL A 603 24.90 9.17 29.73
C VAL A 603 25.26 8.04 28.76
N GLY A 604 25.91 8.40 27.65
CA GLY A 604 26.46 7.47 26.68
C GLY A 604 26.83 8.14 25.36
N THR A 605 27.78 9.09 25.43
CA THR A 605 28.53 9.72 24.32
C THR A 605 27.84 9.71 22.96
N ARG A 606 27.10 10.78 22.66
CA ARG A 606 26.70 11.12 21.29
C ARG A 606 27.17 12.51 20.93
N THR A 607 28.40 12.57 20.46
CA THR A 607 28.88 13.66 19.63
C THR A 607 28.27 13.48 18.25
N VAL A 608 27.39 14.37 17.80
CA VAL A 608 26.89 14.32 16.42
C VAL A 608 27.66 15.36 15.61
N THR A 609 28.65 14.88 14.86
CA THR A 609 29.28 15.55 13.71
C THR A 609 28.21 15.83 12.64
N THR A 610 27.48 16.94 12.75
CA THR A 610 26.36 17.27 11.83
C THR A 610 26.79 18.11 10.62
N LEU A 611 27.88 18.88 10.68
CA LEU A 611 28.34 19.74 9.57
C LEU A 611 29.74 19.38 9.04
N SER A 612 30.48 18.49 9.70
CA SER A 612 31.82 18.08 9.24
C SER A 612 31.80 17.37 7.87
N TRP A 613 30.67 16.75 7.49
CA TRP A 613 30.50 16.10 6.19
C TRP A 613 30.50 17.11 5.03
N LEU A 614 30.02 18.36 5.22
CA LEU A 614 30.12 19.42 4.19
C LEU A 614 31.56 19.73 3.79
N LEU A 615 32.51 19.35 4.65
CA LEU A 615 33.94 19.57 4.50
C LEU A 615 34.69 18.30 4.12
N ASP A 616 33.99 17.16 4.07
CA ASP A 616 34.60 15.87 3.81
C ASP A 616 34.81 15.71 2.31
N SER A 617 36.08 15.48 1.93
CA SER A 617 36.50 15.22 0.56
C SER A 617 35.87 13.97 -0.06
N SER A 618 35.26 13.08 0.73
CA SER A 618 34.56 11.88 0.26
C SER A 618 33.12 12.12 -0.20
N VAL A 619 32.54 13.29 0.08
CA VAL A 619 31.22 13.67 -0.44
C VAL A 619 31.29 13.72 -1.95
N SER A 620 30.26 13.19 -2.62
CA SER A 620 30.21 13.17 -4.08
C SER A 620 30.33 14.58 -4.62
N LEU A 621 31.50 14.91 -5.18
CA LEU A 621 31.72 16.17 -5.87
C LEU A 621 31.03 16.20 -7.23
N ALA A 622 30.30 15.14 -7.62
CA ALA A 622 29.66 15.03 -8.92
C ALA A 622 28.66 16.17 -9.19
N PRO A 623 27.72 16.52 -8.28
CA PRO A 623 26.82 17.66 -8.51
C PRO A 623 27.61 18.97 -8.60
N ILE A 624 28.60 19.17 -7.74
CA ILE A 624 29.45 20.38 -7.72
C ILE A 624 30.24 20.52 -9.04
N LYS A 625 30.80 19.42 -9.56
CA LYS A 625 31.53 19.36 -10.84
C LYS A 625 30.60 19.50 -12.05
N GLU A 626 29.39 18.94 -11.99
CA GLU A 626 28.37 19.00 -13.05
C GLU A 626 27.88 20.44 -13.26
N TYR A 627 27.76 21.23 -12.19
CA TYR A 627 27.46 22.66 -12.25
C TYR A 627 28.70 23.55 -12.50
N GLY A 628 29.84 22.95 -12.85
CA GLY A 628 31.06 23.66 -13.25
C GLY A 628 31.83 24.32 -12.10
N LEU A 629 31.48 24.07 -10.84
CA LEU A 629 32.18 24.63 -9.68
C LEU A 629 33.41 23.78 -9.33
N VAL A 630 34.51 24.43 -8.95
CA VAL A 630 35.72 23.74 -8.48
C VAL A 630 35.81 23.86 -6.96
N TYR A 631 35.86 22.71 -6.29
CA TYR A 631 36.06 22.58 -4.85
C TYR A 631 37.56 22.47 -4.52
N THR A 632 38.05 23.32 -3.61
CA THR A 632 39.44 23.31 -3.14
C THR A 632 39.48 23.23 -1.61
N PRO A 633 39.77 22.07 -1.01
CA PRO A 633 39.83 21.92 0.44
C PRO A 633 41.05 22.66 1.00
N THR A 634 40.85 23.48 2.04
CA THR A 634 41.93 24.01 2.88
C THR A 634 42.12 23.06 4.06
N ALA A 635 43.28 22.42 4.13
CA ALA A 635 43.52 21.24 4.96
C ALA A 635 43.47 21.47 6.49
N SER A 636 43.37 22.70 6.97
CA SER A 636 43.74 23.05 8.35
C SER A 636 42.60 23.20 9.36
N THR A 637 41.31 23.09 8.99
CA THR A 637 40.21 23.38 9.93
C THR A 637 39.17 22.28 10.10
N VAL A 638 39.27 21.15 9.37
CA VAL A 638 38.24 20.09 9.38
C VAL A 638 38.10 19.42 10.75
N SER A 639 39.15 19.39 11.56
CA SER A 639 39.19 18.66 12.83
C SER A 639 38.44 19.32 13.99
N SER A 640 38.11 20.62 13.92
CA SER A 640 37.37 21.31 14.98
C SER A 640 35.84 21.33 14.78
N LEU A 641 35.34 20.88 13.62
CA LEU A 641 33.90 20.87 13.29
C LEU A 641 33.14 19.67 13.86
N SER A 642 33.78 18.84 14.68
CA SER A 642 33.20 17.56 15.08
C SER A 642 32.18 17.64 16.21
N LEU A 643 31.89 18.83 16.77
CA LEU A 643 31.03 18.98 17.93
C LEU A 643 29.93 20.02 17.71
N ILE A 644 28.75 19.53 17.32
CA ILE A 644 27.46 20.16 17.65
C ILE A 644 26.67 19.11 18.44
N SER A 645 26.41 19.35 19.73
CA SER A 645 25.84 18.33 20.64
C SER A 645 24.31 18.39 20.78
N CYS A 646 23.76 17.32 21.37
CA CYS A 646 22.44 16.68 21.17
C CYS A 646 21.13 17.45 21.41
N ASP A 647 21.11 18.77 21.49
CA ASP A 647 19.85 19.54 21.45
C ASP A 647 19.58 20.21 20.09
N GLY A 648 20.55 20.22 19.17
CA GLY A 648 20.45 20.89 17.87
C GLY A 648 19.58 20.20 16.80
N VAL A 649 18.74 19.22 17.18
CA VAL A 649 17.90 18.48 16.22
C VAL A 649 16.40 18.63 16.52
N SER A 650 16.03 19.54 17.42
CA SER A 650 14.65 20.00 17.54
C SER A 650 14.58 21.50 17.33
N ILE A 651 14.76 21.91 16.07
CA ILE A 651 14.36 23.24 15.65
C ILE A 651 13.57 23.10 14.36
N LEU A 652 12.44 22.38 14.39
CA LEU A 652 11.18 23.00 14.00
C LEU A 652 9.91 22.17 14.24
N HIS A 653 9.92 20.87 14.56
CA HIS A 653 8.75 20.11 15.08
C HIS A 653 9.21 18.95 16.01
N PRO A 654 8.44 18.56 17.05
CA PRO A 654 8.85 17.55 18.05
C PRO A 654 9.00 16.14 17.46
N ALA A 655 9.92 15.33 18.02
CA ALA A 655 10.15 13.94 17.61
C ALA A 655 8.85 13.13 17.65
N MET A 656 8.52 12.46 16.53
CA MET A 656 7.33 11.60 16.47
C MET A 656 7.49 10.41 17.42
N GLN A 657 6.69 10.36 18.48
CA GLN A 657 6.67 9.25 19.43
C GLN A 657 6.02 8.02 18.80
N VAL A 658 6.76 6.90 18.69
CA VAL A 658 6.19 5.64 18.22
C VAL A 658 5.49 4.95 19.40
N VAL A 659 4.16 4.97 19.39
CA VAL A 659 3.32 4.26 20.36
C VAL A 659 2.99 2.88 19.81
N LYS A 660 3.45 1.83 20.49
CA LYS A 660 3.09 0.46 20.15
C LYS A 660 1.68 0.16 20.63
N GLN A 661 0.84 -0.32 19.74
CA GLN A 661 -0.54 -0.66 20.03
C GLN A 661 -0.81 -2.11 19.65
N VAL A 662 -1.11 -2.94 20.65
CA VAL A 662 -1.49 -4.35 20.41
C VAL A 662 -2.92 -4.37 19.86
N LEU A 663 -3.10 -4.99 18.69
CA LEU A 663 -4.39 -5.11 18.04
C LEU A 663 -5.22 -6.19 18.74
N THR A 664 -6.45 -5.82 19.08
CA THR A 664 -7.45 -6.71 19.67
C THR A 664 -8.43 -7.21 18.62
N ILE A 665 -8.92 -8.43 18.78
CA ILE A 665 -9.94 -9.02 17.91
C ILE A 665 -11.27 -8.29 18.13
N SER A 666 -12.02 -8.05 17.06
CA SER A 666 -13.32 -7.40 17.13
C SER A 666 -14.26 -8.09 18.13
N SER A 667 -14.82 -7.32 19.05
CA SER A 667 -15.76 -7.81 20.05
C SER A 667 -17.00 -8.48 19.43
N ALA A 668 -17.37 -8.11 18.21
CA ALA A 668 -18.47 -8.74 17.46
C ALA A 668 -18.13 -10.17 17.02
N ALA A 669 -16.90 -10.39 16.54
CA ALA A 669 -16.43 -11.71 16.14
C ALA A 669 -16.35 -12.65 17.36
N THR A 670 -15.80 -12.17 18.47
CA THR A 670 -15.75 -12.91 19.74
C THR A 670 -17.14 -13.32 20.23
N ARG A 671 -18.10 -12.39 20.30
CA ARG A 671 -19.48 -12.69 20.72
C ARG A 671 -20.14 -13.72 19.81
N THR A 672 -19.94 -13.61 18.50
CA THR A 672 -20.51 -14.55 17.51
C THR A 672 -20.04 -15.98 17.77
N VAL A 673 -18.73 -16.17 17.93
CA VAL A 673 -18.14 -17.50 18.19
C VAL A 673 -18.65 -18.07 19.51
N ILE A 674 -18.70 -17.27 20.57
CA ILE A 674 -19.20 -17.69 21.90
C ILE A 674 -20.65 -18.15 21.81
N ILE A 675 -21.53 -17.39 21.15
CA ILE A 675 -22.95 -17.74 21.02
C ILE A 675 -23.12 -19.06 20.26
N VAL A 676 -22.46 -19.19 19.10
CA VAL A 676 -22.55 -20.40 18.26
C VAL A 676 -22.05 -21.63 19.01
N CYS A 677 -20.89 -21.53 19.68
CA CYS A 677 -20.34 -22.65 20.45
C CYS A 677 -21.23 -22.99 21.67
N SER A 678 -21.82 -21.99 22.33
CA SER A 678 -22.73 -22.21 23.46
C SER A 678 -23.99 -22.97 23.04
N ILE A 679 -24.53 -22.68 21.85
CA ILE A 679 -25.65 -23.46 21.28
C ILE A 679 -25.22 -24.91 21.04
N GLY A 680 -24.04 -25.14 20.48
CA GLY A 680 -23.48 -26.48 20.28
C GLY A 680 -23.35 -27.28 21.58
N ILE A 681 -22.84 -26.63 22.63
CA ILE A 681 -22.72 -27.23 23.98
C ILE A 681 -24.11 -27.56 24.54
N ALA A 682 -25.09 -26.67 24.44
CA ALA A 682 -26.45 -26.92 24.91
C ALA A 682 -27.10 -28.12 24.20
N ILE A 683 -26.91 -28.24 22.88
CA ILE A 683 -27.38 -29.40 22.11
C ILE A 683 -26.71 -30.70 22.60
N ALA A 684 -25.39 -30.69 22.81
CA ALA A 684 -24.67 -31.87 23.30
C ALA A 684 -25.10 -32.27 24.72
N LEU A 685 -25.33 -31.31 25.62
CA LEU A 685 -25.85 -31.55 26.97
C LEU A 685 -27.28 -32.15 26.93
N ALA A 686 -28.14 -31.65 26.05
CA ALA A 686 -29.48 -32.21 25.85
C ALA A 686 -29.42 -33.67 25.36
N ILE A 687 -28.47 -34.00 24.47
CA ILE A 687 -28.22 -35.36 24.01
C ILE A 687 -27.73 -36.25 25.15
N ILE A 688 -26.83 -35.77 26.01
CA ILE A 688 -26.38 -36.52 27.20
C ILE A 688 -27.56 -36.79 28.13
N ALA A 689 -28.35 -35.76 28.45
CA ALA A 689 -29.54 -35.89 29.30
C ALA A 689 -30.55 -36.89 28.72
N PHE A 690 -30.80 -36.84 27.42
CA PHE A 690 -31.66 -37.81 26.72
C PHE A 690 -31.12 -39.24 26.83
N ASN A 691 -29.83 -39.46 26.56
CA ASN A 691 -29.22 -40.80 26.63
C ASN A 691 -29.28 -41.36 28.06
N VAL A 692 -29.05 -40.53 29.09
CA VAL A 692 -29.12 -40.95 30.49
C VAL A 692 -30.56 -41.24 30.91
N ARG A 693 -31.52 -40.39 30.52
CA ARG A 693 -32.94 -40.51 30.89
C ARG A 693 -33.61 -41.76 30.33
N TYR A 694 -33.24 -42.16 29.10
CA TYR A 694 -33.83 -43.28 28.38
C TYR A 694 -32.90 -44.51 28.31
N ARG A 695 -31.84 -44.56 29.13
CA ARG A 695 -30.84 -45.64 29.14
C ARG A 695 -31.40 -47.05 29.41
N SER A 696 -32.59 -47.13 30.01
CA SER A 696 -33.26 -48.41 30.31
C SER A 696 -33.99 -49.00 29.11
N LEU A 697 -34.24 -48.21 28.04
CA LEU A 697 -34.87 -48.71 26.83
C LEU A 697 -33.90 -49.62 26.07
N THR A 698 -34.33 -50.83 25.72
CA THR A 698 -33.53 -51.82 24.99
C THR A 698 -32.94 -51.26 23.68
N TYR A 699 -33.74 -50.47 22.93
CA TYR A 699 -33.28 -49.78 21.72
C TYR A 699 -32.07 -48.86 21.97
N ILE A 700 -32.05 -48.13 23.10
CA ILE A 700 -30.94 -47.25 23.47
C ILE A 700 -29.76 -48.07 24.02
N GLN A 701 -30.01 -49.14 24.78
CA GLN A 701 -28.97 -50.05 25.30
C GLN A 701 -28.15 -50.69 24.18
N MET A 702 -28.82 -51.14 23.11
CA MET A 702 -28.16 -51.72 21.93
C MET A 702 -27.23 -50.72 21.22
N SER A 703 -27.45 -49.41 21.41
CA SER A 703 -26.63 -48.35 20.82
C SER A 703 -25.37 -47.97 21.62
N SER A 704 -25.00 -48.74 22.65
CA SER A 704 -23.84 -48.47 23.54
C SER A 704 -23.91 -47.09 24.21
N PRO A 705 -24.85 -46.87 25.16
CA PRO A 705 -25.17 -45.55 25.71
C PRO A 705 -24.00 -44.86 26.43
N ASN A 706 -23.08 -45.63 27.03
CA ASN A 706 -21.88 -45.08 27.67
C ASN A 706 -20.96 -44.39 26.63
N PHE A 707 -20.76 -45.00 25.47
CA PHE A 707 -19.95 -44.41 24.39
C PHE A 707 -20.65 -43.24 23.71
N ASN A 708 -21.98 -43.25 23.63
CA ASN A 708 -22.74 -42.10 23.16
C ASN A 708 -22.51 -40.85 24.04
N VAL A 709 -22.42 -41.03 25.37
CA VAL A 709 -22.08 -39.94 26.30
C VAL A 709 -20.65 -39.46 26.09
N VAL A 710 -19.68 -40.37 25.92
CA VAL A 710 -18.28 -40.02 25.64
C VAL A 710 -18.14 -39.20 24.35
N ILE A 711 -18.84 -39.59 23.28
CA ILE A 711 -18.85 -38.86 22.01
C ILE A 711 -19.39 -37.44 22.19
N ALA A 712 -20.48 -37.29 22.95
CA ALA A 712 -21.05 -35.98 23.25
C ALA A 712 -20.12 -35.12 24.12
N ILE A 713 -19.41 -35.70 25.09
CA ILE A 713 -18.37 -35.01 25.86
C ILE A 713 -17.22 -34.56 24.96
N GLY A 714 -16.77 -35.41 24.02
CA GLY A 714 -15.76 -35.05 23.03
C GLY A 714 -16.18 -33.85 22.17
N ALA A 715 -17.44 -33.80 21.75
CA ALA A 715 -17.99 -32.64 21.05
C ALA A 715 -18.02 -31.38 21.92
N ILE A 716 -18.38 -31.49 23.20
CA ILE A 716 -18.34 -30.36 24.15
C ILE A 716 -16.91 -29.80 24.24
N LEU A 717 -15.89 -30.65 24.41
CA LEU A 717 -14.50 -30.20 24.45
C LEU A 717 -14.07 -29.51 23.16
N GLY A 718 -14.54 -29.98 22.00
CA GLY A 718 -14.31 -29.32 20.71
C GLY A 718 -14.94 -27.93 20.61
N TYR A 719 -16.18 -27.75 21.09
CA TYR A 719 -16.81 -26.43 21.17
C TYR A 719 -16.11 -25.50 22.17
N VAL A 720 -15.67 -26.03 23.32
CA VAL A 720 -14.90 -25.26 24.30
C VAL A 720 -13.54 -24.84 23.72
N ALA A 721 -12.86 -25.71 22.98
CA ALA A 721 -11.62 -25.36 22.28
C ALA A 721 -11.82 -24.18 21.31
N ALA A 722 -12.93 -24.18 20.55
CA ALA A 722 -13.29 -23.08 19.67
C ALA A 722 -13.65 -21.79 20.42
N MET A 723 -14.25 -21.90 21.60
CA MET A 723 -14.56 -20.77 22.47
C MET A 723 -13.30 -20.16 23.10
N VAL A 724 -12.30 -20.98 23.48
CA VAL A 724 -11.00 -20.51 23.98
C VAL A 724 -10.27 -19.65 22.94
N MET A 725 -10.38 -19.96 21.64
CA MET A 725 -9.86 -19.11 20.57
C MET A 725 -10.46 -17.71 20.53
N ALA A 726 -11.70 -17.56 20.98
CA ALA A 726 -12.44 -16.29 20.90
C ALA A 726 -12.09 -15.32 22.03
N PHE A 727 -11.46 -15.81 23.11
CA PHE A 727 -11.07 -14.99 24.25
C PHE A 727 -9.76 -14.26 23.96
N ASP A 728 -9.92 -13.00 23.57
CA ASP A 728 -8.81 -12.08 23.40
C ASP A 728 -8.29 -11.59 24.76
N THR A 729 -6.96 -11.56 24.90
CA THR A 729 -6.28 -11.11 26.11
C THR A 729 -4.94 -10.48 25.74
N SER A 730 -4.65 -9.34 26.37
CA SER A 730 -3.37 -8.65 26.21
C SER A 730 -2.29 -9.15 27.18
N ASP A 731 -2.66 -9.99 28.17
CA ASP A 731 -1.72 -10.57 29.13
C ASP A 731 -0.96 -11.75 28.50
N PRO A 732 0.39 -11.72 28.41
CA PRO A 732 1.16 -12.75 27.72
C PRO A 732 1.02 -14.16 28.31
N LEU A 733 0.89 -14.28 29.64
CA LEU A 733 0.76 -15.57 30.31
C LEU A 733 -0.61 -16.19 30.03
N THR A 734 -1.65 -15.38 30.13
CA THR A 734 -3.03 -15.79 29.82
C THR A 734 -3.14 -16.15 28.33
N PHE A 735 -2.55 -15.36 27.43
CA PHE A 735 -2.53 -15.65 25.98
C PHE A 735 -1.85 -16.98 25.68
N ALA A 736 -0.66 -17.21 26.25
CA ALA A 736 0.04 -18.48 26.12
C ALA A 736 -0.80 -19.65 26.66
N SER A 737 -1.48 -19.47 27.78
CA SER A 737 -2.37 -20.50 28.34
C SER A 737 -3.53 -20.83 27.39
N HIS A 738 -4.12 -19.81 26.75
CA HIS A 738 -5.19 -20.00 25.75
C HIS A 738 -4.69 -20.77 24.53
N CYS A 739 -3.51 -20.41 23.99
CA CYS A 739 -2.89 -21.14 22.88
C CYS A 739 -2.73 -22.63 23.19
N ASN A 740 -2.16 -22.95 24.37
CA ASN A 740 -1.92 -24.33 24.77
C ASN A 740 -3.23 -25.08 25.09
N ALA A 741 -4.19 -24.44 25.76
CA ALA A 741 -5.47 -25.04 26.09
C ALA A 741 -6.29 -25.38 24.84
N GLN A 742 -6.30 -24.49 23.83
CA GLN A 742 -7.00 -24.70 22.57
C GLN A 742 -6.59 -26.02 21.91
N ILE A 743 -5.28 -26.25 21.72
CA ILE A 743 -4.80 -27.44 21.02
C ILE A 743 -5.04 -28.72 21.82
N ILE A 744 -4.89 -28.67 23.14
CA ILE A 744 -5.10 -29.80 24.04
C ILE A 744 -6.58 -30.21 24.03
N LEU A 745 -7.48 -29.25 24.25
CA LEU A 745 -8.93 -29.50 24.27
C LEU A 745 -9.42 -30.04 22.93
N PHE A 746 -8.93 -29.48 21.82
CA PHE A 746 -9.30 -29.95 20.49
C PHE A 746 -8.82 -31.38 20.23
N CYS A 747 -7.57 -31.70 20.54
CA CYS A 747 -7.01 -33.04 20.30
C CYS A 747 -7.71 -34.13 21.12
N ILE A 748 -7.93 -33.87 22.41
CA ILE A 748 -8.63 -34.78 23.32
C ILE A 748 -10.10 -34.91 22.90
N GLY A 749 -10.77 -33.78 22.63
CA GLY A 749 -12.17 -33.75 22.18
C GLY A 749 -12.38 -34.54 20.89
N PHE A 750 -11.48 -34.38 19.92
CA PHE A 750 -11.50 -35.13 18.67
C PHE A 750 -11.40 -36.64 18.91
N THR A 751 -10.49 -37.10 19.76
CA THR A 751 -10.31 -38.54 20.04
C THR A 751 -11.47 -39.13 20.81
N LEU A 752 -12.05 -38.40 21.78
CA LEU A 752 -13.26 -38.86 22.47
C LEU A 752 -14.45 -38.99 21.50
N CYS A 753 -14.59 -38.03 20.58
CA CYS A 753 -15.65 -38.03 19.57
C CYS A 753 -15.45 -39.15 18.54
N TYR A 754 -14.39 -39.08 17.73
CA TYR A 754 -14.18 -40.01 16.61
C TYR A 754 -13.58 -41.35 17.04
N GLY A 755 -12.72 -41.37 18.05
CA GLY A 755 -12.25 -42.62 18.67
C GLY A 755 -13.39 -43.39 19.35
N GLY A 756 -14.34 -42.69 19.97
CA GLY A 756 -15.56 -43.29 20.49
C GLY A 756 -16.42 -43.95 19.40
N LEU A 757 -16.55 -43.30 18.23
CA LEU A 757 -17.22 -43.87 17.05
C LEU A 757 -16.50 -45.12 16.52
N ILE A 758 -15.17 -45.09 16.44
CA ILE A 758 -14.34 -46.23 16.00
C ILE A 758 -14.52 -47.43 16.92
N VAL A 759 -14.35 -47.23 18.23
CA VAL A 759 -14.45 -48.31 19.23
C VAL A 759 -15.85 -48.92 19.24
N LYS A 760 -16.89 -48.09 19.09
CA LYS A 760 -18.27 -48.54 18.94
C LYS A 760 -18.48 -49.38 17.68
N THR A 761 -17.87 -48.99 16.57
CA THR A 761 -17.96 -49.73 15.28
C THR A 761 -17.15 -51.02 15.31
N TYR A 762 -15.99 -51.01 15.99
CA TYR A 762 -15.16 -52.19 16.21
C TYR A 762 -15.91 -53.30 16.94
N ARG A 763 -16.71 -52.95 17.96
CA ARG A 763 -17.60 -53.91 18.65
C ARG A 763 -18.55 -54.60 17.68
N VAL A 764 -19.18 -53.86 16.77
CA VAL A 764 -20.10 -54.44 15.77
C VAL A 764 -19.36 -55.36 14.80
N TYR A 765 -18.20 -54.90 14.29
CA TYR A 765 -17.36 -55.69 13.39
C TYR A 765 -16.95 -57.04 14.01
N ARG A 766 -16.52 -57.04 15.29
CA ARG A 766 -16.12 -58.27 15.99
C ARG A 766 -17.26 -59.26 16.24
N ILE A 767 -18.50 -58.78 16.40
CA ILE A 767 -19.65 -59.64 16.66
C ILE A 767 -20.18 -60.30 15.37
N PHE A 768 -20.18 -59.58 14.24
CA PHE A 768 -20.89 -60.04 13.03
C PHE A 768 -20.01 -60.39 11.83
N CYS A 769 -18.75 -59.94 11.80
CA CYS A 769 -17.91 -60.04 10.61
C CYS A 769 -16.63 -60.88 10.81
N GLN A 770 -16.51 -61.61 11.93
CA GLN A 770 -15.40 -62.51 12.21
C GLN A 770 -15.71 -63.93 11.68
N GLU A 771 -14.79 -64.52 10.90
CA GLU A 771 -14.98 -65.81 10.18
C GLU A 771 -15.13 -67.03 11.12
N ASN A 772 -14.69 -66.93 12.37
CA ASN A 772 -14.85 -67.97 13.39
C ASN A 772 -15.94 -67.55 14.40
N VAL A 773 -17.15 -68.10 14.24
CA VAL A 773 -18.31 -67.77 15.07
C VAL A 773 -18.19 -68.42 16.46
N GLN A 774 -17.46 -67.76 17.35
CA GLN A 774 -17.65 -67.91 18.80
C GLN A 774 -18.37 -66.66 19.31
N VAL A 775 -19.42 -66.85 20.09
CA VAL A 775 -20.18 -65.73 20.69
C VAL A 775 -19.32 -65.09 21.79
N VAL A 776 -18.48 -64.12 21.42
CA VAL A 776 -17.63 -63.39 22.36
C VAL A 776 -18.42 -62.23 22.98
N LYS A 777 -18.68 -62.30 24.29
CA LYS A 777 -19.29 -61.20 25.06
C LYS A 777 -18.24 -60.15 25.39
N ILE A 778 -18.14 -59.11 24.55
CA ILE A 778 -17.22 -57.99 24.80
C ILE A 778 -17.83 -57.05 25.85
N THR A 779 -17.08 -56.73 26.89
CA THR A 779 -17.52 -55.83 27.97
C THR A 779 -17.17 -54.37 27.65
N ASP A 780 -17.97 -53.42 28.14
CA ASP A 780 -17.71 -51.99 27.96
C ASP A 780 -16.32 -51.59 28.50
N PHE A 781 -15.83 -52.26 29.55
CA PHE A 781 -14.49 -52.07 30.08
C PHE A 781 -13.38 -52.31 29.05
N GLN A 782 -13.48 -53.41 28.28
CA GLN A 782 -12.51 -53.71 27.22
C GLN A 782 -12.54 -52.65 26.11
N LEU A 783 -13.72 -52.12 25.78
CA LEU A 783 -13.83 -51.01 24.82
C LEU A 783 -13.19 -49.72 25.36
N PHE A 784 -13.38 -49.40 26.65
CA PHE A 784 -12.75 -48.23 27.26
C PHE A 784 -11.23 -48.32 27.28
N VAL A 785 -10.67 -49.53 27.43
CA VAL A 785 -9.22 -49.76 27.30
C VAL A 785 -8.73 -49.40 25.88
N HIS A 786 -9.46 -49.81 24.84
CA HIS A 786 -9.10 -49.42 23.46
C HIS A 786 -9.16 -47.91 23.24
N LEU A 787 -10.20 -47.23 23.75
CA LEU A 787 -10.27 -45.77 23.70
C LEU A 787 -9.14 -45.10 24.50
N GLY A 788 -8.78 -45.68 25.66
CA GLY A 788 -7.68 -45.24 26.49
C GLY A 788 -6.34 -45.27 25.76
N TRP A 789 -6.07 -46.32 24.98
CA TRP A 789 -4.88 -46.38 24.13
C TRP A 789 -4.84 -45.26 23.09
N LEU A 790 -5.97 -44.94 22.45
CA LEU A 790 -6.05 -43.84 21.49
C LEU A 790 -5.78 -42.47 22.14
N LEU A 791 -6.26 -42.26 23.37
CA LEU A 791 -6.03 -41.04 24.16
C LEU A 791 -4.60 -40.96 24.72
N ALA A 792 -3.98 -42.10 25.01
CA ALA A 792 -2.60 -42.15 25.49
C ALA A 792 -1.64 -41.60 24.43
N VAL A 793 -1.86 -41.90 23.15
CA VAL A 793 -1.08 -41.34 22.04
C VAL A 793 -1.16 -39.81 22.05
N ASP A 794 -2.35 -39.22 22.20
CA ASP A 794 -2.50 -37.77 22.26
C ASP A 794 -1.76 -37.16 23.45
N THR A 795 -1.91 -37.80 24.61
CA THR A 795 -1.31 -37.32 25.86
C THR A 795 0.22 -37.36 25.80
N ILE A 796 0.80 -38.40 25.18
CA ILE A 796 2.24 -38.54 24.99
C ILE A 796 2.75 -37.47 24.02
N VAL A 797 2.11 -37.33 22.84
CA VAL A 797 2.57 -36.37 21.82
C VAL A 797 2.42 -34.93 22.30
N LEU A 798 1.27 -34.58 22.91
CA LEU A 798 1.07 -33.26 23.49
C LEU A 798 1.99 -33.01 24.69
N GLY A 799 2.21 -34.02 25.55
CA GLY A 799 3.12 -33.90 26.69
C GLY A 799 4.56 -33.66 26.25
N MET A 800 5.02 -34.37 25.21
CA MET A 800 6.33 -34.13 24.58
C MET A 800 6.42 -32.72 23.99
N TRP A 801 5.38 -32.25 23.30
CA TRP A 801 5.35 -30.90 22.75
C TRP A 801 5.39 -29.84 23.86
N MET A 802 4.48 -29.90 24.82
CA MET A 802 4.36 -28.92 25.90
C MET A 802 5.57 -28.93 26.84
N GLY A 803 6.21 -30.08 27.02
CA GLY A 803 7.42 -30.24 27.83
C GLY A 803 8.69 -29.75 27.14
N ALA A 804 8.80 -29.94 25.82
CA ALA A 804 9.94 -29.46 25.05
C ALA A 804 9.84 -27.96 24.75
N GLU A 805 8.73 -27.52 24.15
CA GLU A 805 8.54 -26.16 23.64
C GLU A 805 7.07 -25.71 23.73
N PRO A 806 6.60 -25.19 24.89
CA PRO A 806 5.23 -24.70 25.02
C PRO A 806 4.98 -23.47 24.15
N MET A 807 3.75 -23.27 23.69
CA MET A 807 3.40 -22.07 22.90
C MET A 807 3.46 -20.81 23.76
N ARG A 808 4.05 -19.75 23.20
CA ARG A 808 4.18 -18.42 23.81
C ARG A 808 3.50 -17.37 22.95
N MET A 809 3.13 -16.25 23.57
CA MET A 809 2.69 -15.07 22.83
C MET A 809 3.89 -14.46 22.10
N ALA A 810 3.74 -14.21 20.81
CA ALA A 810 4.62 -13.36 20.03
C ALA A 810 3.81 -12.22 19.41
N LEU A 811 4.50 -11.12 19.10
CA LEU A 811 3.93 -9.94 18.48
C LEU A 811 4.55 -9.77 17.10
N GLU A 812 3.70 -9.61 16.10
CA GLU A 812 4.10 -9.25 14.74
C GLU A 812 3.87 -7.76 14.52
N ASN A 813 4.91 -7.03 14.11
CA ASN A 813 4.81 -5.59 13.90
C ASN A 813 4.28 -5.30 12.50
N SER A 814 3.22 -4.50 12.43
CA SER A 814 2.83 -3.86 11.18
C SER A 814 3.58 -2.53 10.99
N PRO A 815 3.66 -2.00 9.75
CA PRO A 815 4.26 -0.70 9.50
C PRO A 815 3.55 0.42 10.30
N PRO A 816 4.30 1.36 10.92
CA PRO A 816 3.70 2.42 11.73
C PRO A 816 3.00 3.48 10.86
N TYR A 817 1.90 4.07 11.34
CA TYR A 817 1.16 5.15 10.67
C TYR A 817 1.00 6.38 11.59
N PRO A 818 0.77 7.61 11.06
CA PRO A 818 0.58 8.81 11.89
C PRO A 818 -0.65 8.71 12.80
N ASP A 819 -0.51 9.01 14.10
CA ASP A 819 -1.64 9.04 15.04
C ASP A 819 -2.68 10.07 14.52
N PRO A 820 -3.94 9.68 14.25
CA PRO A 820 -4.99 10.61 13.84
C PRO A 820 -5.17 11.81 14.78
N ASP A 821 -4.91 11.64 16.07
CA ASP A 821 -5.04 12.68 17.09
C ASP A 821 -3.77 13.56 17.21
N ALA A 822 -2.63 13.11 16.69
CA ALA A 822 -1.34 13.79 16.81
C ALA A 822 -0.38 13.51 15.63
N PRO A 823 -0.77 13.78 14.37
CA PRO A 823 -0.10 13.27 13.17
C PRO A 823 1.31 13.82 12.94
N SER A 824 1.66 14.95 13.57
CA SER A 824 2.99 15.59 13.53
C SER A 824 3.96 15.09 14.59
N SER A 825 3.47 14.42 15.63
CA SER A 825 4.24 14.18 16.86
C SER A 825 4.12 12.77 17.39
N ARG A 826 3.36 11.89 16.72
CA ARG A 826 3.17 10.51 17.14
C ARG A 826 2.87 9.58 15.97
N LEU A 827 3.48 8.41 15.99
CA LEU A 827 3.22 7.30 15.08
C LEU A 827 2.63 6.15 15.90
N ILE A 828 1.57 5.49 15.42
CA ILE A 828 1.06 4.27 16.01
C ILE A 828 1.68 3.09 15.26
N GLN A 829 2.32 2.17 15.98
CA GLN A 829 2.82 0.90 15.46
C GLN A 829 1.91 -0.24 15.90
N PRO A 830 1.06 -0.77 15.01
CA PRO A 830 0.19 -1.89 15.33
C PRO A 830 1.00 -3.17 15.55
N GLN A 831 0.59 -3.97 16.53
CA GLN A 831 1.18 -5.26 16.82
C GLN A 831 0.10 -6.33 16.91
N THR A 832 0.15 -7.33 16.04
CA THR A 832 -0.81 -8.46 16.07
C THR A 832 -0.26 -9.58 16.96
N PRO A 833 -1.00 -10.03 17.99
CA PRO A 833 -0.58 -11.15 18.82
C PRO A 833 -0.84 -12.49 18.13
N TYR A 834 0.11 -13.43 18.21
CA TYR A 834 -0.04 -14.77 17.66
C TYR A 834 0.66 -15.85 18.51
N CYS A 835 0.22 -17.10 18.39
CA CYS A 835 0.84 -18.25 19.06
C CYS A 835 2.13 -18.66 18.35
N HIS A 836 3.27 -18.52 19.04
CA HIS A 836 4.59 -18.84 18.52
C HIS A 836 5.22 -20.05 19.23
N CYS A 837 5.76 -20.96 18.43
CA CYS A 837 6.62 -22.06 18.84
C CYS A 837 7.54 -22.38 17.65
N PRO A 838 8.89 -22.41 17.82
CA PRO A 838 9.85 -22.56 16.73
C PRO A 838 9.59 -23.78 15.84
N HIS A 839 9.24 -24.91 16.45
CA HIS A 839 9.01 -26.18 15.75
C HIS A 839 7.53 -26.59 15.67
N LYS A 840 6.59 -25.62 15.73
CA LYS A 840 5.14 -25.90 15.80
C LYS A 840 4.64 -26.81 14.68
N TYR A 841 5.20 -26.68 13.47
CA TYR A 841 4.77 -27.43 12.30
C TYR A 841 5.03 -28.93 12.42
N ILE A 842 6.14 -29.35 13.05
CA ILE A 842 6.51 -30.77 13.22
C ILE A 842 5.44 -31.50 14.03
N PHE A 843 5.13 -30.98 15.22
CA PHE A 843 4.14 -31.58 16.11
C PHE A 843 2.73 -31.49 15.55
N THR A 844 2.40 -30.38 14.87
CA THR A 844 1.09 -30.21 14.21
C THR A 844 0.90 -31.25 13.10
N TYR A 845 1.90 -31.50 12.25
CA TYR A 845 1.81 -32.51 11.20
C TYR A 845 1.76 -33.93 11.74
N LEU A 846 2.50 -34.24 12.81
CA LEU A 846 2.44 -35.54 13.48
C LEU A 846 1.03 -35.82 14.04
N LEU A 847 0.45 -34.85 14.76
CA LEU A 847 -0.92 -34.97 15.28
C LEU A 847 -1.94 -35.08 14.16
N ALA A 848 -1.87 -34.23 13.14
CA ALA A 848 -2.78 -34.26 12.00
C ALA A 848 -2.72 -35.60 11.24
N GLY A 849 -1.51 -36.13 11.00
CA GLY A 849 -1.30 -37.44 10.39
C GLY A 849 -1.94 -38.56 11.22
N TYR A 850 -1.73 -38.58 12.53
CA TYR A 850 -2.37 -39.52 13.44
C TYR A 850 -3.92 -39.45 13.37
N LYS A 851 -4.49 -38.23 13.38
CA LYS A 851 -5.96 -38.05 13.27
C LYS A 851 -6.50 -38.52 11.93
N ALA A 852 -5.79 -38.28 10.83
CA ALA A 852 -6.16 -38.77 9.52
C ALA A 852 -6.18 -40.32 9.48
N CYS A 853 -5.17 -40.97 10.06
CA CYS A 853 -5.14 -42.43 10.21
C CYS A 853 -6.33 -42.96 11.02
N LEU A 854 -6.71 -42.29 12.11
CA LEU A 854 -7.90 -42.67 12.89
C LEU A 854 -9.18 -42.61 12.05
N LEU A 855 -9.41 -41.52 11.31
CA LEU A 855 -10.60 -41.39 10.46
C LEU A 855 -10.63 -42.43 9.35
N MET A 856 -9.49 -42.73 8.71
CA MET A 856 -9.39 -43.80 7.72
C MET A 856 -9.71 -45.18 8.31
N ALA A 857 -9.19 -45.50 9.49
CA ALA A 857 -9.50 -46.75 10.18
C ALA A 857 -10.99 -46.85 10.54
N GLY A 858 -11.60 -45.75 10.98
CA GLY A 858 -13.05 -45.67 11.26
C GLY A 858 -13.91 -45.87 10.02
N ALA A 859 -13.54 -45.24 8.90
CA ALA A 859 -14.22 -45.42 7.62
C ALA A 859 -14.14 -46.87 7.13
N PHE A 860 -12.95 -47.48 7.22
CA PHE A 860 -12.73 -48.89 6.84
C PHE A 860 -13.58 -49.86 7.68
N LEU A 861 -13.56 -49.71 9.01
CA LEU A 861 -14.37 -50.55 9.91
C LEU A 861 -15.86 -50.38 9.65
N SER A 862 -16.30 -49.15 9.42
CA SER A 862 -17.70 -48.85 9.11
C SER A 862 -18.14 -49.49 7.80
N PHE A 863 -17.33 -49.41 6.74
CA PHE A 863 -17.57 -50.09 5.47
C PHE A 863 -17.71 -51.60 5.64
N ARG A 864 -16.81 -52.25 6.38
CA ARG A 864 -16.87 -53.70 6.63
C ARG A 864 -18.10 -54.12 7.43
N SER A 865 -18.61 -53.25 8.30
CA SER A 865 -19.81 -53.51 9.13
C SER A 865 -21.14 -53.14 8.47
N SER A 866 -21.13 -52.63 7.23
CA SER A 866 -22.32 -52.11 6.53
C SER A 866 -23.30 -53.19 6.02
N SER A 867 -22.86 -54.45 5.94
CA SER A 867 -23.64 -55.59 5.43
C SER A 867 -24.64 -56.17 6.44
N VAL A 868 -24.62 -55.75 7.71
CA VAL A 868 -25.49 -56.27 8.78
C VAL A 868 -26.88 -55.61 8.73
N HIS A 869 -27.95 -56.40 8.55
CA HIS A 869 -29.31 -55.92 8.22
C HIS A 869 -30.30 -55.77 9.40
N ILE A 870 -29.84 -55.79 10.65
CA ILE A 870 -30.73 -55.64 11.82
C ILE A 870 -30.98 -54.15 12.11
N GLN A 871 -32.22 -53.66 11.96
CA GLN A 871 -32.55 -52.22 12.13
C GLN A 871 -32.20 -51.65 13.52
N ALA A 872 -32.35 -52.42 14.60
CA ALA A 872 -31.90 -52.03 15.95
C ALA A 872 -30.37 -51.90 16.09
N LEU A 873 -29.60 -52.49 15.18
CA LEU A 873 -28.14 -52.53 15.19
C LEU A 873 -27.49 -51.74 14.03
N ASN A 874 -28.30 -51.09 13.20
CA ASN A 874 -27.88 -50.35 12.01
C ASN A 874 -27.33 -48.94 12.34
N ASP A 875 -26.67 -48.79 13.50
CA ASP A 875 -25.94 -47.59 13.88
C ASP A 875 -24.69 -47.38 12.98
N SER A 876 -24.14 -48.46 12.39
CA SER A 876 -22.94 -48.42 11.54
C SER A 876 -23.08 -47.49 10.32
N LYS A 877 -24.25 -47.46 9.67
CA LYS A 877 -24.49 -46.57 8.51
C LYS A 877 -24.50 -45.09 8.91
N GLN A 878 -25.06 -44.76 10.07
CA GLN A 878 -25.03 -43.39 10.61
C GLN A 878 -23.61 -42.98 11.00
N ILE A 879 -22.84 -43.90 11.58
CA ILE A 879 -21.43 -43.68 11.90
C ILE A 879 -20.60 -43.45 10.63
N ALA A 880 -20.83 -44.25 9.57
CA ALA A 880 -20.20 -44.05 8.26
C ALA A 880 -20.47 -42.64 7.73
N LEU A 881 -21.75 -42.25 7.70
CA LEU A 881 -22.18 -40.95 7.21
C LEU A 881 -21.54 -39.80 8.01
N ALA A 882 -21.51 -39.91 9.35
CA ALA A 882 -20.88 -38.91 10.20
C ALA A 882 -19.37 -38.74 9.94
N ILE A 883 -18.64 -39.85 9.75
CA ILE A 883 -17.21 -39.82 9.42
C ILE A 883 -16.99 -39.20 8.03
N TYR A 884 -17.75 -39.61 7.01
CA TYR A 884 -17.61 -39.08 5.66
C TYR A 884 -17.93 -37.58 5.58
N THR A 885 -19.01 -37.14 6.22
CA THR A 885 -19.37 -35.71 6.28
C THR A 885 -18.28 -34.89 6.97
N SER A 886 -17.71 -35.41 8.07
CA SER A 886 -16.63 -34.73 8.80
C SER A 886 -15.33 -34.63 8.00
N VAL A 887 -14.96 -35.69 7.28
CA VAL A 887 -13.79 -35.68 6.37
C VAL A 887 -13.99 -34.67 5.25
N LEU A 888 -15.16 -34.69 4.59
CA LEU A 888 -15.49 -33.75 3.51
C LEU A 888 -15.42 -32.29 3.97
N LEU A 889 -16.02 -31.98 5.13
CA LEU A 889 -15.97 -30.64 5.71
C LEU A 889 -14.53 -30.20 6.01
N THR A 890 -13.68 -31.11 6.50
CA THR A 890 -12.28 -30.80 6.80
C THR A 890 -11.45 -30.56 5.54
N VAL A 891 -11.65 -31.38 4.49
CA VAL A 891 -10.96 -31.26 3.20
C VAL A 891 -11.35 -29.97 2.47
N ILE A 892 -12.60 -29.50 2.61
CA ILE A 892 -13.06 -28.23 2.01
C ILE A 892 -12.63 -27.02 2.86
N ALA A 893 -12.80 -27.10 4.18
CA ALA A 893 -12.56 -25.95 5.06
C ALA A 893 -11.07 -25.61 5.19
N THR A 894 -10.17 -26.60 5.20
CA THR A 894 -8.73 -26.36 5.44
C THR A 894 -8.09 -25.50 4.34
N PRO A 895 -8.25 -25.79 3.03
CA PRO A 895 -7.72 -24.94 1.97
C PRO A 895 -8.40 -23.56 1.94
N LEU A 896 -9.72 -23.51 2.20
CA LEU A 896 -10.48 -22.27 2.22
C LEU A 896 -9.99 -21.31 3.32
N ILE A 897 -9.78 -21.81 4.53
CA ILE A 897 -9.21 -21.03 5.65
C ILE A 897 -7.77 -20.60 5.32
N GLY A 898 -6.99 -21.47 4.66
CA GLY A 898 -5.64 -21.13 4.20
C GLY A 898 -5.60 -19.94 3.23
N PHE A 899 -6.63 -19.76 2.40
CA PHE A 899 -6.77 -18.65 1.46
C PHE A 899 -7.26 -17.35 2.13
N ILE A 900 -8.04 -17.46 3.21
CA ILE A 900 -8.64 -16.35 3.97
C ILE A 900 -7.62 -15.62 4.88
N ASN A 901 -6.38 -16.13 5.00
CA ASN A 901 -5.33 -15.70 5.93
C ASN A 901 -4.93 -14.20 5.92
N ALA A 902 -5.56 -13.34 5.13
CA ALA A 902 -5.36 -11.90 5.16
C ALA A 902 -5.99 -11.20 6.39
N GLN A 903 -6.97 -11.82 7.09
CA GLN A 903 -7.64 -11.20 8.25
C GLN A 903 -7.78 -12.17 9.46
N PRO A 904 -7.18 -11.87 10.63
CA PRO A 904 -7.22 -12.73 11.82
C PRO A 904 -8.63 -13.02 12.35
N ALA A 905 -9.51 -12.02 12.35
CA ALA A 905 -10.89 -12.16 12.83
C ALA A 905 -11.72 -13.11 11.94
N VAL A 906 -11.57 -13.02 10.62
CA VAL A 906 -12.27 -13.90 9.66
C VAL A 906 -11.75 -15.32 9.78
N THR A 907 -10.44 -15.49 9.91
CA THR A 907 -9.80 -16.80 10.13
C THR A 907 -10.31 -17.48 11.40
N MET A 908 -10.45 -16.73 12.50
CA MET A 908 -11.03 -17.22 13.76
C MET A 908 -12.49 -17.68 13.57
N VAL A 909 -13.33 -16.82 12.97
CA VAL A 909 -14.76 -17.11 12.75
C VAL A 909 -14.94 -18.32 11.84
N ALA A 910 -14.21 -18.37 10.73
CA ALA A 910 -14.28 -19.48 9.77
C ALA A 910 -13.86 -20.82 10.42
N THR A 911 -12.78 -20.81 11.21
CA THR A 911 -12.31 -22.00 11.94
C THR A 911 -13.35 -22.46 12.97
N ALA A 912 -13.92 -21.55 13.75
CA ALA A 912 -14.97 -21.88 14.72
C ALA A 912 -16.23 -22.45 14.06
N PHE A 913 -16.66 -21.88 12.92
CA PHE A 913 -17.80 -22.42 12.17
C PHE A 913 -17.51 -23.81 11.60
N ALA A 914 -16.33 -24.05 11.05
CA ALA A 914 -15.94 -25.37 10.54
C ALA A 914 -16.03 -26.43 11.65
N ILE A 915 -15.50 -26.12 12.84
CA ILE A 915 -15.61 -26.98 14.03
C ILE A 915 -17.08 -27.18 14.43
N PHE A 916 -17.86 -26.10 14.49
CA PHE A 916 -19.26 -26.16 14.86
C PHE A 916 -20.07 -27.08 13.94
N PHE A 917 -19.95 -26.92 12.62
CA PHE A 917 -20.66 -27.74 11.65
C PHE A 917 -20.21 -29.20 11.66
N ALA A 918 -18.91 -29.48 11.78
CA ALA A 918 -18.39 -30.84 11.83
C ALA A 918 -18.90 -31.61 13.06
N LEU A 919 -18.85 -30.99 14.25
CA LEU A 919 -19.29 -31.63 15.49
C LEU A 919 -20.82 -31.71 15.56
N THR A 920 -21.54 -30.66 15.17
CA THR A 920 -23.01 -30.65 15.21
C THR A 920 -23.61 -31.64 14.23
N SER A 921 -23.06 -31.74 13.00
CA SER A 921 -23.51 -32.74 12.02
C SER A 921 -23.26 -34.17 12.53
N THR A 922 -22.10 -34.43 13.14
CA THR A 922 -21.79 -35.73 13.75
C THR A 922 -22.81 -36.12 14.83
N LEU A 923 -23.14 -35.20 15.74
CA LEU A 923 -24.15 -35.44 16.76
C LEU A 923 -25.55 -35.60 16.15
N ALA A 924 -25.93 -34.75 15.21
CA ALA A 924 -27.25 -34.80 14.58
C ALA A 924 -27.48 -36.12 13.85
N ILE A 925 -26.50 -36.59 13.07
CA ILE A 925 -26.59 -37.85 12.32
C ILE A 925 -26.73 -39.05 13.27
N LEU A 926 -25.99 -39.05 14.38
CA LEU A 926 -25.95 -40.18 15.31
C LEU A 926 -27.16 -40.25 16.25
N PHE A 927 -27.75 -39.10 16.61
CA PHE A 927 -28.74 -39.01 17.68
C PHE A 927 -30.16 -38.69 17.20
N THR A 928 -30.34 -37.96 16.10
CA THR A 928 -31.68 -37.60 15.60
C THR A 928 -32.57 -38.83 15.36
N PRO A 929 -32.09 -39.91 14.69
CA PRO A 929 -32.92 -41.09 14.46
C PRO A 929 -33.37 -41.79 15.76
N LYS A 930 -32.58 -41.65 16.83
CA LYS A 930 -32.86 -42.25 18.15
C LYS A 930 -33.88 -41.43 18.91
N VAL A 931 -33.71 -40.10 18.94
CA VAL A 931 -34.67 -39.18 19.54
C VAL A 931 -36.04 -39.34 18.89
N VAL A 932 -36.10 -39.35 17.55
CA VAL A 932 -37.36 -39.52 16.80
C VAL A 932 -38.01 -40.87 17.10
N ALA A 933 -37.26 -41.98 17.13
CA ALA A 933 -37.81 -43.31 17.40
C ALA A 933 -38.39 -43.45 18.83
N VAL A 934 -37.79 -42.79 19.82
CA VAL A 934 -38.30 -42.78 21.20
C VAL A 934 -39.55 -41.90 21.30
N LEU A 935 -39.52 -40.69 20.72
CA LEU A 935 -40.66 -39.75 20.77
C LEU A 935 -41.89 -40.28 20.02
N GLN A 936 -41.70 -41.00 18.91
CA GLN A 936 -42.79 -41.60 18.12
C GLN A 936 -43.28 -42.95 18.66
N GLY A 937 -42.68 -43.49 19.73
CA GLY A 937 -43.03 -44.82 20.24
C GLY A 937 -42.57 -46.00 19.36
N SER A 938 -41.99 -45.77 18.19
CA SER A 938 -41.53 -46.80 17.24
C SER A 938 -40.27 -47.57 17.67
N HIS A 939 -39.68 -47.21 18.81
CA HIS A 939 -38.52 -47.89 19.39
C HIS A 939 -38.81 -49.37 19.76
N VAL A 940 -40.06 -49.71 20.11
CA VAL A 940 -40.46 -51.10 20.43
C VAL A 940 -40.47 -51.96 19.16
N GLU A 941 -41.09 -51.47 18.08
CA GLU A 941 -41.15 -52.13 16.77
C GLU A 941 -39.75 -52.35 16.20
N LYS A 942 -38.89 -51.32 16.25
CA LYS A 942 -37.51 -51.40 15.76
C LYS A 942 -36.62 -52.37 16.56
N THR A 943 -37.01 -52.73 17.78
CA THR A 943 -36.28 -53.68 18.64
C THR A 943 -36.76 -55.13 18.45
N MET A 944 -37.91 -55.37 17.80
CA MET A 944 -38.39 -56.72 17.54
C MET A 944 -37.70 -57.33 16.31
N THR A 945 -36.82 -58.31 16.55
CA THR A 945 -36.17 -59.07 15.48
C THR A 945 -37.19 -60.03 14.86
N SER A 946 -37.48 -59.90 13.56
CA SER A 946 -38.15 -60.96 12.80
C SER A 946 -37.27 -62.21 12.82
N ALA A 947 -37.83 -63.34 13.26
CA ALA A 947 -37.13 -64.60 13.37
C ALA A 947 -36.49 -65.00 12.03
N ILE A 948 -35.25 -65.46 12.11
CA ILE A 948 -34.46 -66.03 11.02
C ILE A 948 -35.32 -67.07 10.26
N LYS A 949 -35.59 -66.83 8.97
CA LYS A 949 -36.07 -67.87 8.04
C LYS A 949 -34.94 -68.87 7.79
N THR A 950 -34.97 -70.00 8.47
CA THR A 950 -34.32 -71.23 8.02
C THR A 950 -35.20 -71.91 6.95
N LYS A 951 -34.58 -72.38 5.86
CA LYS A 951 -35.21 -73.08 4.71
C LYS A 951 -35.59 -74.54 5.07
N PRO A 952 -36.44 -75.23 4.27
CA PRO A 952 -37.48 -76.15 4.73
C PRO A 952 -37.00 -77.59 4.93
N GLY A 953 -37.61 -78.28 5.89
CA GLY A 953 -37.48 -79.72 6.08
C GLY A 953 -38.10 -80.21 7.39
N THR A 954 -39.23 -80.88 7.24
CA THR A 954 -39.87 -81.83 8.18
C THR A 954 -40.72 -81.25 9.32
N GLU A 955 -42.02 -81.56 9.18
CA GLU A 955 -43.12 -81.39 10.12
C GLU A 955 -42.78 -81.90 11.53
N SER A 956 -43.29 -81.21 12.55
CA SER A 956 -44.25 -81.81 13.49
C SER A 956 -44.81 -80.77 14.47
N THR A 957 -46.13 -80.61 14.38
CA THR A 957 -47.14 -80.34 15.43
C THR A 957 -47.04 -79.15 16.41
N ALA A 958 -48.24 -78.59 16.62
CA ALA A 958 -48.70 -77.75 17.74
C ALA A 958 -48.51 -76.23 17.65
N LEU A 959 -49.24 -75.64 16.69
CA LEU A 959 -49.94 -74.37 16.91
C LEU A 959 -51.24 -74.69 17.65
N GLU A 960 -51.37 -74.30 18.92
CA GLU A 960 -52.69 -73.97 19.46
C GLU A 960 -52.62 -72.97 20.62
N LYS A 961 -53.57 -72.03 20.59
CA LYS A 961 -53.96 -71.05 21.61
C LYS A 961 -53.06 -69.82 21.76
N TYR A 962 -53.40 -68.73 21.07
CA TYR A 962 -54.43 -67.80 21.57
C TYR A 962 -54.64 -66.67 20.53
N SER A 963 -55.86 -66.52 20.03
CA SER A 963 -56.33 -65.32 19.32
C SER A 963 -56.95 -64.37 20.35
N PRO A 964 -56.74 -63.04 20.30
CA PRO A 964 -57.48 -62.11 21.13
C PRO A 964 -58.79 -61.72 20.43
N GLU A 965 -59.89 -62.08 21.10
CA GLU A 965 -61.24 -61.58 20.84
C GLU A 965 -61.33 -60.07 21.10
N SER A 966 -62.14 -59.43 20.27
CA SER A 966 -62.49 -58.01 20.21
C SER A 966 -62.91 -57.35 21.53
N ARG A 967 -62.58 -56.05 21.67
CA ARG A 967 -63.52 -55.10 22.28
C ARG A 967 -63.33 -53.67 21.74
N GLN A 968 -64.33 -53.21 20.98
CA GLN A 968 -64.64 -51.80 20.72
C GLN A 968 -64.89 -51.04 22.02
N PRO A 969 -64.80 -49.70 22.03
CA PRO A 969 -65.45 -48.87 23.02
C PRO A 969 -66.90 -48.62 22.60
N GLN A 970 -67.87 -48.96 23.46
CA GLN A 970 -69.23 -48.41 23.35
C GLN A 970 -69.65 -47.74 24.67
N SER A 971 -70.05 -46.49 24.48
CA SER A 971 -70.69 -45.50 25.34
C SER A 971 -72.01 -45.96 25.97
N LEU A 972 -72.49 -45.23 27.00
CA LEU A 972 -73.90 -44.93 27.36
C LEU A 972 -73.86 -44.13 28.70
N GLN A 973 -74.67 -43.13 29.05
CA GLN A 973 -75.76 -42.32 28.49
C GLN A 973 -75.91 -41.16 29.52
N MET A 974 -76.47 -39.99 29.26
CA MET A 974 -77.93 -39.79 29.15
C MET A 974 -78.26 -38.36 28.70
N SER A 975 -79.42 -38.27 28.05
CA SER A 975 -80.01 -37.13 27.36
C SER A 975 -80.59 -36.04 28.25
N SER A 976 -80.66 -34.84 27.67
CA SER A 976 -81.58 -33.70 27.92
C SER A 976 -82.56 -33.78 29.11
N ASN A 977 -82.37 -32.85 30.04
CA ASN A 977 -83.31 -31.78 30.35
C ASN A 977 -82.54 -30.53 30.78
#